data_AF-A0A7K2F085-F1
#
_entry.id   AF-A0A7K2F085-F1
#
_cell.length_a   1.000
_cell.length_b   1.000
_cell.length_c   1.000
_cell.angle_alpha   90.00
_cell.angle_beta   90.00
_cell.angle_gamma   90.00
#
_symmetry.space_group_name_H-M   'P 1'
#
loop_
_entity.id
_entity.type
_entity.pdbx_description
1 polymer ?
#
loop_
_entity_poly.entity_id
_entity_poly.type
_entity_poly.pdbx_seq_one_letter_code
_entity_poly.pdbx_strand_id
1 'polypeptide(L)'
;MSLPQLHYTSVTPGDGEPAGRFTAVDPAIPGPVRAEAAPILAYDAPAGTPGRLPDAQLRALPVAFGFVLLSDGSHLLSRTVATGAGGFHAHAVHLLPGTPVPGRVLPVAAWGAAGWLSTTPDRMPPDPLTAMATAHGPSRGLTREGLGDFAVARSPWLAAVLSDLRRVSEDPSAPPVVLVERQSADVARWVALATAVLPREHAERLTFTTYTRHPGRTTHQVVGVLPEDAPDARDPRFRVHAASGPRPSGTVDDAWAGTAARIWRSRSPELFREAAELPGEPFAAGPLAVTALGAGIALGSEERAAAADWAAERPYALDEKRTRQLTDALTAPADDRTAAECAAALRLLTALDGRCPASVTAPLAALLVTEAVRGGDVTLEPPARSAFDEPAGERVLAGLVEELGDEVLAELSSGVPGGVARTVQLLRIARLLDLDRAELLPGVVGRLARALLDDPGAGACRALPDLLDEQFDVRTALLGELDRLAPNRPADTERLLTRVTLPFTGTQALPHLRMCAEAPGARTRGSDRVEILHTVLRAAGMSPFAEPLVLRTAVGLVWGEDTPAAGEARSLLGETTSDAHRTAGTWARLVDAALAAPSGDEDAAELAHDLLRGFPQEIGARVRACLMLLDFARDLRAGTAEAGWADRARTLRSRAEPAEPLALEHAFGALAERLLAPGRPGDELYAFVHSGDEELIAAYGGAARREPVLALLRADPAYVADCFAVWNAHPHAGPDWTRTRTALLEEVLRPVVRALSPEELAAVEGAVEREGSSRTLEAFRAWNRPSRSLGRLGRRIAGRVRRA
;
A
#
# COMPACT_ATOMS: atom_id res chain seq x y z
N MET A 1 -9.32 39.26 -55.94
CA MET A 1 -10.26 38.39 -56.67
C MET A 1 -11.53 38.31 -55.84
N SER A 2 -12.71 38.46 -56.46
CA SER A 2 -13.99 38.38 -55.75
C SER A 2 -14.34 36.92 -55.50
N LEU A 3 -14.85 36.62 -54.30
CA LEU A 3 -15.33 35.28 -53.96
C LEU A 3 -16.73 35.03 -54.53
N PRO A 4 -17.08 33.78 -54.92
CA PRO A 4 -18.42 33.44 -55.37
C PRO A 4 -19.49 33.64 -54.28
N GLN A 5 -20.61 34.25 -54.64
CA GLN A 5 -21.71 34.62 -53.76
C GLN A 5 -23.03 33.98 -54.19
N LEU A 6 -23.93 33.76 -53.23
CA LEU A 6 -25.30 33.34 -53.50
C LEU A 6 -26.30 33.98 -52.53
N HIS A 7 -27.53 34.13 -53.00
CA HIS A 7 -28.66 34.69 -52.28
C HIS A 7 -29.84 33.72 -52.29
N TYR A 8 -30.40 33.46 -51.12
CA TYR A 8 -31.51 32.54 -50.91
C TYR A 8 -32.61 33.23 -50.09
N THR A 9 -33.87 33.10 -50.49
CA THR A 9 -35.00 33.78 -49.83
C THR A 9 -36.24 32.90 -49.81
N SER A 10 -37.06 33.04 -48.77
CA SER A 10 -38.41 32.45 -48.71
C SER A 10 -39.52 33.42 -49.12
N VAL A 11 -39.18 34.68 -49.39
CA VAL A 11 -40.17 35.70 -49.78
C VAL A 11 -40.53 35.57 -51.26
N THR A 12 -41.80 35.31 -51.53
CA THR A 12 -42.41 35.30 -52.86
C THR A 12 -42.91 36.70 -53.24
N PRO A 13 -42.66 37.18 -54.48
CA PRO A 13 -43.48 38.22 -55.08
C PRO A 13 -44.82 37.59 -55.49
N GLY A 14 -45.80 37.60 -54.59
CA GLY A 14 -47.17 37.09 -54.81
C GLY A 14 -47.64 36.06 -53.77
N ASP A 15 -48.96 35.86 -53.67
CA ASP A 15 -49.72 35.12 -52.63
C ASP A 15 -49.47 33.59 -52.53
N GLY A 16 -48.32 33.09 -52.99
CA GLY A 16 -47.94 31.67 -52.84
C GLY A 16 -47.30 31.37 -51.49
N GLU A 17 -47.40 30.11 -51.03
CA GLU A 17 -46.72 29.66 -49.81
C GLU A 17 -45.20 29.89 -49.89
N PRO A 18 -44.56 30.34 -48.80
CA PRO A 18 -43.14 30.66 -48.78
C PRO A 18 -42.27 29.40 -48.88
N ALA A 19 -41.88 29.02 -50.10
CA ALA A 19 -40.85 28.01 -50.36
C ALA A 19 -39.51 28.69 -50.69
N GLY A 20 -38.44 28.31 -49.99
CA GLY A 20 -37.13 28.91 -50.16
C GLY A 20 -36.52 28.67 -51.55
N ARG A 21 -36.00 29.72 -52.19
CA ARG A 21 -35.40 29.68 -53.54
C ARG A 21 -34.16 30.55 -53.67
N PHE A 22 -33.26 30.19 -54.58
CA PHE A 22 -32.12 31.02 -54.94
C PHE A 22 -32.53 32.16 -55.87
N THR A 23 -32.14 33.40 -55.56
CA THR A 23 -32.49 34.59 -56.37
C THR A 23 -31.32 35.17 -57.14
N ALA A 24 -30.10 34.96 -56.67
CA ALA A 24 -28.87 35.34 -57.36
C ALA A 24 -27.78 34.35 -56.94
N VAL A 25 -27.06 33.77 -57.90
CA VAL A 25 -25.99 32.80 -57.64
C VAL A 25 -24.88 33.03 -58.66
N ASP A 26 -23.65 33.12 -58.19
CA ASP A 26 -22.49 33.12 -59.08
C ASP A 26 -22.39 31.80 -59.87
N PRO A 27 -22.11 31.83 -61.18
CA PRO A 27 -22.00 30.63 -62.03
C PRO A 27 -20.92 29.64 -61.57
N ALA A 28 -19.95 30.10 -60.79
CA ALA A 28 -18.87 29.28 -60.25
C ALA A 28 -19.35 28.30 -59.16
N ILE A 29 -20.57 28.45 -58.63
CA ILE A 29 -21.11 27.62 -57.54
C ILE A 29 -21.88 26.41 -58.12
N PRO A 30 -21.39 25.17 -57.92
CA PRO A 30 -22.00 23.98 -58.50
C PRO A 30 -23.42 23.67 -57.99
N GLY A 31 -24.20 22.94 -58.78
CA GLY A 31 -25.52 22.42 -58.40
C GLY A 31 -25.56 21.67 -57.06
N PRO A 32 -24.67 20.69 -56.82
CA PRO A 32 -24.62 19.94 -55.55
C PRO A 32 -24.38 20.84 -54.33
N VAL A 33 -23.45 21.80 -54.43
CA VAL A 33 -23.17 22.78 -53.37
C VAL A 33 -24.42 23.59 -53.03
N ARG A 34 -25.22 23.98 -54.04
CA ARG A 34 -26.49 24.68 -53.81
C ARG A 34 -27.53 23.80 -53.12
N ALA A 35 -27.60 22.52 -53.49
CA ALA A 35 -28.54 21.59 -52.88
C ALA A 35 -28.22 21.35 -51.39
N GLU A 36 -26.93 21.25 -51.06
CA GLU A 36 -26.45 21.14 -49.68
C GLU A 36 -26.59 22.46 -48.89
N ALA A 37 -26.36 23.61 -49.53
CA ALA A 37 -26.47 24.92 -48.90
C ALA A 37 -27.91 25.33 -48.57
N ALA A 38 -28.91 24.95 -49.39
CA ALA A 38 -30.30 25.37 -49.20
C ALA A 38 -30.88 25.08 -47.79
N PRO A 39 -30.78 23.87 -47.21
CA PRO A 39 -31.24 23.60 -45.86
C PRO A 39 -30.42 24.32 -44.78
N ILE A 40 -29.14 24.62 -45.02
CA ILE A 40 -28.27 25.34 -44.08
C ILE A 40 -28.64 26.82 -44.01
N LEU A 41 -29.07 27.41 -45.13
CA LEU A 41 -29.43 28.81 -45.25
C LEU A 41 -30.87 29.12 -44.83
N ALA A 42 -31.68 28.08 -44.61
CA ALA A 42 -33.03 28.22 -44.10
C ALA A 42 -33.04 28.87 -42.71
N TYR A 43 -34.08 29.65 -42.42
CA TYR A 43 -34.21 30.35 -41.16
C TYR A 43 -35.63 30.23 -40.63
N ASP A 44 -35.72 29.76 -39.39
CA ASP A 44 -36.95 29.71 -38.62
C ASP A 44 -36.94 30.82 -37.57
N ALA A 45 -37.90 31.75 -37.66
CA ALA A 45 -38.04 32.81 -36.69
C ALA A 45 -38.43 32.25 -35.30
N PRO A 46 -38.05 32.93 -34.20
CA PRO A 46 -38.38 32.50 -32.83
C PRO A 46 -39.87 32.17 -32.66
N ALA A 47 -40.19 31.23 -31.78
CA ALA A 47 -41.57 30.81 -31.56
C ALA A 47 -42.47 32.01 -31.21
N GLY A 48 -43.64 32.10 -31.86
CA GLY A 48 -44.57 33.21 -31.63
C GLY A 48 -44.22 34.52 -32.35
N THR A 49 -43.22 34.53 -33.24
CA THR A 49 -42.93 35.70 -34.09
C THR A 49 -44.12 35.98 -35.03
N PRO A 50 -44.71 37.20 -35.00
CA PRO A 50 -45.77 37.59 -35.90
C PRO A 50 -45.34 37.56 -37.37
N GLY A 51 -46.25 37.17 -38.28
CA GLY A 51 -45.97 37.09 -39.72
C GLY A 51 -45.65 38.43 -40.40
N ARG A 52 -45.90 39.57 -39.74
CA ARG A 52 -45.51 40.90 -40.23
C ARG A 52 -45.04 41.75 -39.06
N LEU A 53 -43.84 42.31 -39.19
CA LEU A 53 -43.20 43.11 -38.14
C LEU A 53 -42.73 44.48 -38.69
N PRO A 54 -42.78 45.55 -37.88
CA PRO A 54 -42.14 46.82 -38.20
C PRO A 54 -40.61 46.70 -38.11
N ASP A 55 -39.90 47.55 -38.85
CA ASP A 55 -38.42 47.54 -38.98
C ASP A 55 -37.66 47.50 -37.66
N ALA A 56 -38.16 48.18 -36.63
CA ALA A 56 -37.52 48.18 -35.31
C ALA A 56 -37.58 46.80 -34.62
N GLN A 57 -38.68 46.07 -34.77
CA GLN A 57 -38.85 44.73 -34.20
C GLN A 57 -38.13 43.67 -35.07
N LEU A 58 -38.07 43.85 -36.38
CA LEU A 58 -37.26 43.01 -37.28
C LEU A 58 -35.78 43.04 -36.93
N ARG A 59 -35.24 44.22 -36.58
CA ARG A 59 -33.84 44.36 -36.15
C ARG A 59 -33.55 43.71 -34.79
N ALA A 60 -34.58 43.40 -34.00
CA ALA A 60 -34.44 42.72 -32.71
C ALA A 60 -34.44 41.18 -32.85
N LEU A 61 -34.83 40.65 -34.02
CA LEU A 61 -34.79 39.21 -34.27
C LEU A 61 -33.34 38.71 -34.42
N PRO A 62 -33.05 37.46 -34.02
CA PRO A 62 -31.71 36.92 -34.09
C PRO A 62 -31.24 36.80 -35.54
N VAL A 63 -30.00 37.20 -35.77
CA VAL A 63 -29.29 36.97 -37.04
C VAL A 63 -28.66 35.58 -36.99
N ALA A 64 -28.93 34.73 -37.99
CA ALA A 64 -28.24 33.46 -38.18
C ALA A 64 -27.03 33.67 -39.09
N PHE A 65 -25.87 33.79 -38.48
CA PHE A 65 -24.60 33.73 -39.21
C PHE A 65 -23.92 32.41 -38.93
N GLY A 66 -23.46 31.76 -39.99
CA GLY A 66 -22.84 30.45 -39.88
C GLY A 66 -21.67 30.26 -40.82
N PHE A 67 -20.74 29.41 -40.38
CA PHE A 67 -19.59 28.93 -41.12
C PHE A 67 -19.58 27.41 -41.07
N VAL A 68 -19.66 26.75 -42.22
CA VAL A 68 -19.81 25.30 -42.33
C VAL A 68 -18.86 24.70 -43.37
N LEU A 69 -18.38 23.49 -43.10
CA LEU A 69 -17.67 22.63 -44.04
C LEU A 69 -18.70 21.82 -44.84
N LEU A 70 -18.61 21.87 -46.16
CA LEU A 70 -19.47 21.13 -47.09
C LEU A 70 -18.85 19.78 -47.48
N SER A 71 -19.66 18.89 -48.03
CA SER A 71 -19.29 17.53 -48.40
C SER A 71 -18.19 17.45 -49.47
N ASP A 72 -18.01 18.51 -50.27
CA ASP A 72 -16.95 18.63 -51.27
C ASP A 72 -15.63 19.22 -50.72
N GLY A 73 -15.56 19.46 -49.40
CA GLY A 73 -14.41 20.06 -48.73
C GLY A 73 -14.32 21.58 -48.84
N SER A 74 -15.30 22.23 -49.49
CA SER A 74 -15.44 23.68 -49.54
C SER A 74 -16.11 24.22 -48.28
N HIS A 75 -16.05 25.53 -48.05
CA HIS A 75 -16.73 26.16 -46.92
C HIS A 75 -17.77 27.15 -47.39
N LEU A 76 -18.84 27.29 -46.59
CA LEU A 76 -19.88 28.29 -46.81
C LEU A 76 -19.97 29.21 -45.60
N LEU A 77 -19.77 30.51 -45.83
CA LEU A 77 -20.00 31.55 -44.83
C LEU A 77 -21.29 32.29 -45.18
N SER A 78 -22.23 32.34 -44.25
CA SER A 78 -23.57 32.84 -44.54
C SER A 78 -24.11 33.77 -43.45
N ARG A 79 -24.97 34.69 -43.86
CA ARG A 79 -25.77 35.54 -42.99
C ARG A 79 -27.23 35.49 -43.44
N THR A 80 -28.10 35.01 -42.55
CA THR A 80 -29.54 34.95 -42.76
C THR A 80 -30.26 35.82 -41.74
N VAL A 81 -31.23 36.59 -42.24
CA VAL A 81 -32.06 37.50 -41.43
C VAL A 81 -33.52 37.37 -41.79
N ALA A 82 -34.39 37.59 -40.80
CA ALA A 82 -35.82 37.72 -41.03
C ALA A 82 -36.14 38.97 -41.87
N THR A 83 -37.24 38.92 -42.60
CA THR A 83 -37.74 39.99 -43.47
C THR A 83 -39.14 40.42 -43.03
N GLY A 84 -39.50 41.68 -43.32
CA GLY A 84 -40.78 42.26 -42.87
C GLY A 84 -42.05 41.64 -43.47
N ALA A 85 -41.92 40.88 -44.54
CA ALA A 85 -43.03 40.23 -45.24
C ALA A 85 -43.34 38.80 -44.74
N GLY A 86 -42.70 38.34 -43.65
CA GLY A 86 -42.97 37.01 -43.09
C GLY A 86 -42.11 35.89 -43.68
N GLY A 87 -40.84 36.16 -43.97
CA GLY A 87 -39.86 35.18 -44.46
C GLY A 87 -38.44 35.55 -44.09
N PHE A 88 -37.44 35.04 -44.81
CA PHE A 88 -36.02 35.35 -44.55
C PHE A 88 -35.25 35.64 -45.84
N HIS A 89 -34.11 36.30 -45.67
CA HIS A 89 -33.10 36.48 -46.71
C HIS A 89 -31.74 36.02 -46.20
N ALA A 90 -31.09 35.14 -46.96
CA ALA A 90 -29.74 34.65 -46.72
C ALA A 90 -28.80 35.18 -47.81
N HIS A 91 -27.66 35.72 -47.38
CA HIS A 91 -26.53 36.07 -48.22
C HIS A 91 -25.36 35.18 -47.82
N ALA A 92 -24.76 34.46 -48.77
CA ALA A 92 -23.65 33.56 -48.50
C ALA A 92 -22.50 33.70 -49.48
N VAL A 93 -21.30 33.45 -48.99
CA VAL A 93 -20.04 33.44 -49.73
C VAL A 93 -19.48 32.03 -49.70
N HIS A 94 -19.14 31.49 -50.87
CA HIS A 94 -18.57 30.17 -51.05
C HIS A 94 -17.04 30.26 -51.14
N LEU A 95 -16.36 29.49 -50.29
CA LEU A 95 -14.90 29.39 -50.25
C LEU A 95 -14.49 28.03 -50.81
N LEU A 96 -13.73 28.02 -51.90
CA LEU A 96 -13.23 26.78 -52.51
C LEU A 96 -12.37 25.97 -51.52
N PRO A 97 -12.28 24.64 -51.68
CA PRO A 97 -11.45 23.81 -50.81
C PRO A 97 -10.02 24.35 -50.69
N GLY A 98 -9.52 24.46 -49.47
CA GLY A 98 -8.17 25.00 -49.17
C GLY A 98 -8.01 26.51 -49.35
N THR A 99 -9.07 27.25 -49.69
CA THR A 99 -9.01 28.73 -49.81
C THR A 99 -9.30 29.39 -48.46
N PRO A 100 -8.33 30.08 -47.84
CA PRO A 100 -8.57 30.80 -46.59
C PRO A 100 -9.44 32.04 -46.84
N VAL A 101 -10.09 32.54 -45.79
CA VAL A 101 -10.79 33.83 -45.82
C VAL A 101 -9.80 34.94 -46.22
N PRO A 102 -10.18 35.89 -47.10
CA PRO A 102 -9.34 37.02 -47.50
C PRO A 102 -8.72 37.76 -46.31
N GLY A 103 -7.44 38.15 -46.44
CA GLY A 103 -6.68 38.77 -45.36
C GLY A 103 -6.29 37.81 -44.23
N ARG A 104 -6.56 36.50 -44.38
CA ARG A 104 -6.36 35.48 -43.33
C ARG A 104 -7.02 35.88 -42.01
N VAL A 105 -8.19 36.50 -42.06
CA VAL A 105 -9.01 36.73 -40.87
C VAL A 105 -9.79 35.46 -40.52
N LEU A 106 -10.27 35.36 -39.27
CA LEU A 106 -11.10 34.24 -38.85
C LEU A 106 -12.55 34.41 -39.34
N PRO A 107 -13.29 33.33 -39.65
CA PRO A 107 -14.64 33.44 -40.22
C PRO A 107 -15.61 34.28 -39.36
N VAL A 108 -15.55 34.14 -38.02
CA VAL A 108 -16.38 34.92 -37.09
C VAL A 108 -16.15 36.42 -37.17
N ALA A 109 -14.95 36.85 -37.57
CA ALA A 109 -14.63 38.28 -37.70
C ALA A 109 -15.51 38.96 -38.75
N ALA A 110 -16.07 38.22 -39.71
CA ALA A 110 -16.97 38.77 -40.73
C ALA A 110 -18.41 39.03 -40.25
N TRP A 111 -18.79 38.62 -39.02
CA TRP A 111 -20.15 38.79 -38.47
C TRP A 111 -20.72 40.20 -38.68
N GLY A 112 -19.92 41.23 -38.34
CA GLY A 112 -20.30 42.64 -38.41
C GLY A 112 -19.78 43.40 -39.63
N ALA A 113 -19.35 42.69 -40.69
CA ALA A 113 -18.76 43.31 -41.88
C ALA A 113 -19.78 44.16 -42.66
N ALA A 114 -19.35 45.35 -43.09
CA ALA A 114 -20.12 46.20 -43.98
C ALA A 114 -20.08 45.59 -45.40
N GLY A 115 -21.18 45.00 -45.83
CA GLY A 115 -21.27 44.30 -47.12
C GLY A 115 -22.29 43.16 -47.12
N TRP A 116 -22.69 42.69 -45.93
CA TRP A 116 -23.78 41.73 -45.84
C TRP A 116 -25.13 42.36 -46.22
N LEU A 117 -25.78 41.77 -47.23
CA LEU A 117 -27.10 42.18 -47.68
C LEU A 117 -28.21 41.52 -46.85
N SER A 118 -29.35 42.21 -46.77
CA SER A 118 -30.56 41.72 -46.10
C SER A 118 -31.74 41.56 -47.06
N THR A 119 -31.51 41.83 -48.34
CA THR A 119 -32.46 41.69 -49.46
C THR A 119 -31.71 41.31 -50.72
N THR A 120 -32.40 40.71 -51.69
CA THR A 120 -31.82 40.37 -53.00
C THR A 120 -31.32 41.64 -53.70
N PRO A 121 -30.07 41.67 -54.20
CA PRO A 121 -29.54 42.83 -54.91
C PRO A 121 -29.99 42.85 -56.38
N ASP A 122 -30.16 44.06 -56.94
CA ASP A 122 -30.43 44.23 -58.38
C ASP A 122 -29.19 43.97 -59.26
N ARG A 123 -28.00 44.19 -58.69
CA ARG A 123 -26.69 43.86 -59.28
C ARG A 123 -25.76 43.32 -58.20
N MET A 124 -25.00 42.28 -58.51
CA MET A 124 -24.07 41.67 -57.56
C MET A 124 -23.01 42.69 -57.09
N PRO A 125 -22.98 43.06 -55.80
CA PRO A 125 -21.92 43.91 -55.26
C PRO A 125 -20.63 43.10 -55.02
N PRO A 126 -19.49 43.77 -54.75
CA PRO A 126 -18.27 43.10 -54.28
C PRO A 126 -18.55 42.27 -53.03
N ASP A 127 -17.89 41.10 -52.92
CA ASP A 127 -18.15 40.19 -51.81
C ASP A 127 -17.77 40.82 -50.45
N PRO A 128 -18.54 40.50 -49.38
CA PRO A 128 -18.38 41.14 -48.08
C PRO A 128 -17.02 40.86 -47.44
N LEU A 129 -16.36 39.75 -47.79
CA LEU A 129 -15.07 39.36 -47.23
C LEU A 129 -13.92 40.14 -47.86
N THR A 130 -13.94 40.32 -49.19
CA THR A 130 -12.98 41.18 -49.90
C THR A 130 -13.17 42.64 -49.50
N ALA A 131 -14.40 43.12 -49.38
CA ALA A 131 -14.69 44.47 -48.90
C ALA A 131 -14.14 44.71 -47.47
N MET A 132 -14.39 43.78 -46.55
CA MET A 132 -13.85 43.82 -45.19
C MET A 132 -12.32 43.82 -45.17
N ALA A 133 -11.67 42.95 -45.95
CA ALA A 133 -10.21 42.89 -46.01
C ALA A 133 -9.58 44.21 -46.48
N THR A 134 -10.26 44.96 -47.36
CA THR A 134 -9.76 46.26 -47.84
C THR A 134 -9.97 47.42 -46.86
N ALA A 135 -11.01 47.35 -46.01
CA ALA A 135 -11.44 48.47 -45.17
C ALA A 135 -10.63 48.71 -43.89
N HIS A 136 -9.64 47.85 -43.57
CA HIS A 136 -8.74 47.96 -42.40
C HIS A 136 -9.42 48.45 -41.10
N GLY A 137 -10.36 47.67 -40.57
CA GLY A 137 -10.93 47.90 -39.23
C GLY A 137 -11.75 46.70 -38.74
N PRO A 138 -11.75 46.39 -37.43
CA PRO A 138 -12.53 45.27 -36.91
C PRO A 138 -14.03 45.50 -37.12
N SER A 139 -14.73 44.42 -37.43
CA SER A 139 -16.20 44.40 -37.55
C SER A 139 -16.88 44.97 -36.31
N ARG A 140 -17.96 45.74 -36.52
CA ARG A 140 -18.75 46.36 -35.44
C ARG A 140 -19.11 45.30 -34.38
N GLY A 141 -18.68 45.50 -33.14
CA GLY A 141 -19.08 44.67 -31.98
C GLY A 141 -18.11 43.57 -31.53
N LEU A 142 -17.02 43.32 -32.27
CA LEU A 142 -15.97 42.34 -31.91
C LEU A 142 -14.61 43.02 -31.63
N THR A 143 -14.64 44.19 -30.98
CA THR A 143 -13.41 44.90 -30.58
C THR A 143 -12.74 44.18 -29.41
N ARG A 144 -11.42 44.33 -29.26
CA ARG A 144 -10.67 43.76 -28.14
C ARG A 144 -11.27 44.14 -26.78
N GLU A 145 -11.58 45.42 -26.60
CA GLU A 145 -12.20 45.94 -25.38
C GLU A 145 -13.59 45.31 -25.14
N GLY A 146 -14.43 45.24 -26.17
CA GLY A 146 -15.76 44.65 -26.06
C GLY A 146 -15.74 43.16 -25.77
N LEU A 147 -14.75 42.41 -26.28
CA LEU A 147 -14.55 41.00 -25.93
C LEU A 147 -14.06 40.84 -24.48
N GLY A 148 -13.19 41.73 -24.00
CA GLY A 148 -12.75 41.76 -22.60
C GLY A 148 -13.93 42.02 -21.64
N ASP A 149 -14.76 43.02 -21.92
CA ASP A 149 -15.97 43.31 -21.14
C ASP A 149 -16.94 42.13 -21.13
N PHE A 150 -17.13 41.50 -22.29
CA PHE A 150 -17.97 40.30 -22.42
C PHE A 150 -17.43 39.13 -21.60
N ALA A 151 -16.12 38.86 -21.67
CA ALA A 151 -15.49 37.79 -20.90
C ALA A 151 -15.62 38.03 -19.38
N VAL A 152 -15.44 39.27 -18.92
CA VAL A 152 -15.65 39.63 -17.50
C VAL A 152 -17.11 39.37 -17.10
N ALA A 153 -18.08 39.80 -17.91
CA ALA A 153 -19.51 39.57 -17.64
C ALA A 153 -19.90 38.09 -17.64
N ARG A 154 -19.12 37.23 -18.31
CA ARG A 154 -19.35 35.79 -18.41
C ARG A 154 -18.32 34.93 -17.64
N SER A 155 -17.60 35.54 -16.71
CA SER A 155 -16.54 34.88 -15.92
C SER A 155 -16.88 33.48 -15.40
N PRO A 156 -18.08 33.21 -14.82
CA PRO A 156 -18.40 31.89 -14.26
C PRO A 156 -18.47 30.75 -15.29
N TRP A 157 -18.72 31.04 -16.56
CA TRP A 157 -18.89 30.02 -17.62
C TRP A 157 -17.66 29.87 -18.50
N LEU A 158 -16.74 30.81 -18.44
CA LEU A 158 -15.66 30.97 -19.42
C LEU A 158 -14.75 29.74 -19.52
N ALA A 159 -14.30 29.19 -18.40
CA ALA A 159 -13.44 28.00 -18.40
C ALA A 159 -14.16 26.77 -18.97
N ALA A 160 -15.42 26.55 -18.58
CA ALA A 160 -16.20 25.38 -19.03
C ALA A 160 -16.49 25.45 -20.53
N VAL A 161 -16.88 26.63 -21.02
CA VAL A 161 -17.12 26.88 -22.44
C VAL A 161 -15.84 26.70 -23.25
N LEU A 162 -14.70 27.26 -22.79
CA LEU A 162 -13.43 27.13 -23.50
C LEU A 162 -12.92 25.69 -23.54
N SER A 163 -13.12 24.91 -22.47
CA SER A 163 -12.74 23.50 -22.43
C SER A 163 -13.54 22.66 -23.45
N ASP A 164 -14.86 22.85 -23.51
CA ASP A 164 -15.70 22.13 -24.49
C ASP A 164 -15.42 22.60 -25.93
N LEU A 165 -15.14 23.89 -26.13
CA LEU A 165 -14.75 24.42 -27.43
C LEU A 165 -13.38 23.93 -27.89
N ARG A 166 -12.43 23.74 -26.97
CA ARG A 166 -11.17 23.04 -27.25
C ARG A 166 -11.46 21.60 -27.67
N ARG A 167 -12.25 20.86 -26.90
CA ARG A 167 -12.55 19.44 -27.17
C ARG A 167 -13.19 19.23 -28.55
N VAL A 168 -14.19 20.05 -28.91
CA VAL A 168 -14.84 19.94 -30.23
C VAL A 168 -13.93 20.38 -31.38
N SER A 169 -12.92 21.21 -31.08
CA SER A 169 -11.90 21.60 -32.07
C SER A 169 -10.87 20.50 -32.30
N GLU A 170 -10.43 19.82 -31.23
CA GLU A 170 -9.50 18.67 -31.29
C GLU A 170 -10.17 17.44 -31.93
N ASP A 171 -11.41 17.14 -31.54
CA ASP A 171 -12.20 16.01 -32.02
C ASP A 171 -13.54 16.48 -32.58
N PRO A 172 -13.67 16.59 -33.92
CA PRO A 172 -14.93 16.95 -34.57
C PRO A 172 -16.09 15.97 -34.33
N SER A 173 -15.81 14.76 -33.81
CA SER A 173 -16.84 13.78 -33.42
C SER A 173 -17.37 13.98 -31.99
N ALA A 174 -16.74 14.87 -31.22
CA ALA A 174 -17.22 15.24 -29.89
C ALA A 174 -18.62 15.88 -29.96
N PRO A 175 -19.44 15.77 -28.90
CA PRO A 175 -20.76 16.39 -28.86
C PRO A 175 -20.68 17.91 -29.15
N PRO A 176 -21.54 18.46 -30.03
CA PRO A 176 -21.54 19.88 -30.35
C PRO A 176 -21.81 20.75 -29.12
N VAL A 177 -21.17 21.92 -29.11
CA VAL A 177 -21.29 22.91 -28.05
C VAL A 177 -22.47 23.82 -28.33
N VAL A 178 -23.49 23.79 -27.47
CA VAL A 178 -24.68 24.62 -27.59
C VAL A 178 -24.56 25.82 -26.67
N LEU A 179 -24.51 27.02 -27.25
CA LEU A 179 -24.42 28.29 -26.55
C LEU A 179 -25.80 28.94 -26.49
N VAL A 180 -26.34 29.07 -25.27
CA VAL A 180 -27.67 29.64 -25.03
C VAL A 180 -27.52 31.09 -24.56
N GLU A 181 -27.83 32.03 -25.45
CA GLU A 181 -27.75 33.47 -25.20
C GLU A 181 -29.03 34.16 -25.71
N ARG A 182 -29.36 35.31 -25.11
CA ARG A 182 -30.54 36.09 -25.52
C ARG A 182 -30.33 36.84 -26.84
N GLN A 183 -29.08 37.03 -27.25
CA GLN A 183 -28.71 37.73 -28.46
C GLN A 183 -27.72 36.88 -29.25
N SER A 184 -27.96 36.67 -30.55
CA SER A 184 -27.02 35.91 -31.39
C SER A 184 -25.66 36.62 -31.56
N ALA A 185 -25.60 37.93 -31.29
CA ALA A 185 -24.35 38.67 -31.18
C ALA A 185 -23.48 38.20 -29.99
N ASP A 186 -24.07 37.75 -28.89
CA ASP A 186 -23.31 37.22 -27.74
C ASP A 186 -22.72 35.83 -28.08
N VAL A 187 -23.43 35.02 -28.88
CA VAL A 187 -22.88 33.78 -29.44
C VAL A 187 -21.68 34.07 -30.35
N ALA A 188 -21.78 35.10 -31.21
CA ALA A 188 -20.65 35.53 -32.03
C ALA A 188 -19.45 35.98 -31.18
N ARG A 189 -19.67 36.64 -30.03
CA ARG A 189 -18.61 37.02 -29.08
C ARG A 189 -17.98 35.80 -28.43
N TRP A 190 -18.75 34.78 -28.05
CA TRP A 190 -18.21 33.51 -27.56
C TRP A 190 -17.28 32.83 -28.57
N VAL A 191 -17.71 32.74 -29.84
CA VAL A 191 -16.89 32.18 -30.92
C VAL A 191 -15.64 33.04 -31.15
N ALA A 192 -15.75 34.37 -31.06
CA ALA A 192 -14.60 35.27 -31.16
C ALA A 192 -13.62 35.12 -29.99
N LEU A 193 -14.09 34.93 -28.76
CA LEU A 193 -13.24 34.64 -27.60
C LEU A 193 -12.47 33.34 -27.79
N ALA A 194 -13.16 32.28 -28.22
CA ALA A 194 -12.54 30.98 -28.44
C ALA A 194 -11.49 31.02 -29.55
N THR A 195 -11.85 31.54 -30.72
CA THR A 195 -10.94 31.59 -31.88
C THR A 195 -9.71 32.47 -31.67
N ALA A 196 -9.71 33.35 -30.67
CA ALA A 196 -8.54 34.12 -30.26
C ALA A 196 -7.57 33.36 -29.33
N VAL A 197 -7.98 32.26 -28.71
CA VAL A 197 -7.12 31.39 -27.87
C VAL A 197 -6.78 30.08 -28.57
N LEU A 198 -7.70 29.55 -29.38
CA LEU A 198 -7.47 28.31 -30.13
C LEU A 198 -6.24 28.43 -31.03
N PRO A 199 -5.42 27.36 -31.17
CA PRO A 199 -4.37 27.30 -32.17
C PRO A 199 -4.93 27.62 -33.55
N ARG A 200 -4.14 28.33 -34.36
CA ARG A 200 -4.62 28.97 -35.60
C ARG A 200 -5.37 28.00 -36.53
N GLU A 201 -4.81 26.82 -36.75
CA GLU A 201 -5.40 25.79 -37.63
C GLU A 201 -6.75 25.27 -37.12
N HIS A 202 -6.96 25.27 -35.81
CA HIS A 202 -8.22 24.86 -35.18
C HIS A 202 -9.25 25.98 -35.26
N ALA A 203 -8.83 27.22 -35.00
CA ALA A 203 -9.67 28.41 -35.11
C ALA A 203 -10.21 28.63 -36.54
N GLU A 204 -9.41 28.33 -37.58
CA GLU A 204 -9.82 28.46 -38.99
C GLU A 204 -10.86 27.42 -39.43
N ARG A 205 -10.84 26.22 -38.82
CA ARG A 205 -11.72 25.10 -39.16
C ARG A 205 -12.98 25.02 -38.29
N LEU A 206 -13.04 25.80 -37.20
CA LEU A 206 -14.16 25.76 -36.26
C LEU A 206 -15.46 26.17 -36.96
N THR A 207 -16.37 25.21 -37.11
CA THR A 207 -17.70 25.44 -37.70
C THR A 207 -18.69 25.92 -36.64
N PHE A 208 -19.51 26.90 -36.99
CA PHE A 208 -20.46 27.46 -36.04
C PHE A 208 -21.70 28.04 -36.71
N THR A 209 -22.81 28.10 -35.98
CA THR A 209 -23.94 28.98 -36.27
C THR A 209 -24.28 29.78 -35.01
N THR A 210 -24.64 31.05 -35.19
CA THR A 210 -25.00 31.96 -34.09
C THR A 210 -26.47 31.90 -33.70
N TYR A 211 -27.32 31.28 -34.54
CA TYR A 211 -28.73 31.04 -34.25
C TYR A 211 -29.30 29.88 -35.07
N THR A 212 -30.02 28.99 -34.41
CA THR A 212 -30.95 28.02 -35.00
C THR A 212 -32.04 27.67 -33.98
N ARG A 213 -33.22 27.28 -34.44
CA ARG A 213 -34.28 26.71 -33.59
C ARG A 213 -34.16 25.20 -33.41
N HIS A 214 -33.31 24.57 -34.23
CA HIS A 214 -33.24 23.13 -34.35
C HIS A 214 -31.79 22.66 -34.19
N PRO A 215 -31.22 22.72 -32.97
CA PRO A 215 -29.83 22.36 -32.71
C PRO A 215 -29.49 20.91 -33.07
N GLY A 216 -30.46 19.99 -33.07
CA GLY A 216 -30.25 18.60 -33.49
C GLY A 216 -30.29 18.33 -35.00
N ARG A 217 -30.57 19.35 -35.83
CA ARG A 217 -30.64 19.21 -37.30
C ARG A 217 -29.46 19.83 -38.03
N THR A 218 -28.47 20.34 -37.29
CA THR A 218 -27.34 21.07 -37.85
C THR A 218 -26.03 20.28 -37.68
N THR A 219 -25.08 20.53 -38.58
CA THR A 219 -23.77 19.87 -38.62
C THR A 219 -22.65 20.72 -38.02
N HIS A 220 -22.98 21.89 -37.47
CA HIS A 220 -21.99 22.79 -36.85
C HIS A 220 -21.48 22.24 -35.51
N GLN A 221 -20.20 22.47 -35.24
CA GLN A 221 -19.57 22.15 -33.95
C GLN A 221 -20.05 23.08 -32.82
N VAL A 222 -20.29 24.36 -33.13
CA VAL A 222 -20.81 25.35 -32.18
C VAL A 222 -22.18 25.85 -32.63
N VAL A 223 -23.17 25.77 -31.76
CA VAL A 223 -24.57 26.04 -32.10
C VAL A 223 -25.17 27.06 -31.14
N GLY A 224 -25.47 28.25 -31.66
CA GLY A 224 -26.21 29.29 -30.95
C GLY A 224 -27.70 29.02 -30.97
N VAL A 225 -28.35 29.12 -29.82
CA VAL A 225 -29.81 29.01 -29.68
C VAL A 225 -30.34 30.07 -28.71
N LEU A 226 -31.61 30.43 -28.86
CA LEU A 226 -32.31 31.20 -27.85
C LEU A 226 -32.71 30.30 -26.67
N PRO A 227 -32.94 30.86 -25.46
CA PRO A 227 -33.31 30.08 -24.28
C PRO A 227 -34.49 29.12 -24.47
N GLU A 228 -35.49 29.51 -25.26
CA GLU A 228 -36.68 28.71 -25.56
C GLU A 228 -36.43 27.49 -26.45
N ASP A 229 -35.36 27.51 -27.25
CA ASP A 229 -35.00 26.43 -28.17
C ASP A 229 -33.79 25.61 -27.66
N ALA A 230 -33.38 25.82 -26.40
CA ALA A 230 -32.28 25.12 -25.77
C ALA A 230 -32.61 23.63 -25.49
N PRO A 231 -31.71 22.69 -25.83
CA PRO A 231 -31.88 21.28 -25.46
C PRO A 231 -31.70 21.10 -23.95
N ASP A 232 -32.18 19.97 -23.41
CA ASP A 232 -31.95 19.61 -22.01
C ASP A 232 -30.44 19.52 -21.74
N ALA A 233 -29.96 20.20 -20.69
CA ALA A 233 -28.57 20.17 -20.28
C ALA A 233 -28.05 18.76 -19.94
N ARG A 234 -28.96 17.81 -19.66
CA ARG A 234 -28.65 16.39 -19.42
C ARG A 234 -28.56 15.55 -20.69
N ASP A 235 -28.92 16.08 -21.85
CA ASP A 235 -28.84 15.35 -23.11
C ASP A 235 -27.36 15.11 -23.48
N PRO A 236 -26.89 13.85 -23.50
CA PRO A 236 -25.48 13.56 -23.74
C PRO A 236 -25.03 13.91 -25.17
N ARG A 237 -25.97 14.13 -26.10
CA ARG A 237 -25.69 14.52 -27.48
C ARG A 237 -25.17 15.95 -27.61
N PHE A 238 -25.29 16.76 -26.57
CA PHE A 238 -24.89 18.16 -26.57
C PHE A 238 -24.02 18.50 -25.35
N ARG A 239 -23.25 19.59 -25.48
CA ARG A 239 -22.64 20.30 -24.34
C ARG A 239 -23.28 21.67 -24.23
N VAL A 240 -24.24 21.80 -23.32
CA VAL A 240 -25.12 22.99 -23.23
C VAL A 240 -24.59 23.98 -22.21
N HIS A 241 -24.32 25.21 -22.67
CA HIS A 241 -23.88 26.32 -21.84
C HIS A 241 -24.90 27.46 -21.88
N ALA A 242 -25.61 27.64 -20.77
CA ALA A 242 -26.59 28.70 -20.61
C ALA A 242 -26.06 29.82 -19.72
N ALA A 243 -25.57 30.89 -20.35
CA ALA A 243 -24.97 32.05 -19.69
C ALA A 243 -25.97 32.98 -18.96
N SER A 244 -27.25 32.59 -18.92
CA SER A 244 -28.31 33.21 -18.12
C SER A 244 -28.91 32.26 -17.08
N GLY A 245 -28.41 31.01 -17.03
CA GLY A 245 -28.86 29.96 -16.12
C GLY A 245 -27.99 29.83 -14.86
N PRO A 246 -28.11 28.72 -14.12
CA PRO A 246 -27.24 28.45 -12.98
C PRO A 246 -25.77 28.41 -13.41
N ARG A 247 -24.90 28.88 -12.53
CA ARG A 247 -23.45 28.81 -12.75
C ARG A 247 -23.02 27.34 -12.83
N PRO A 248 -22.00 27.00 -13.65
CA PRO A 248 -21.44 25.66 -13.65
C PRO A 248 -21.00 25.30 -12.23
N SER A 249 -21.36 24.10 -11.79
CA SER A 249 -20.92 23.56 -10.49
C SER A 249 -19.61 22.79 -10.66
N GLY A 250 -18.60 23.13 -9.87
CA GLY A 250 -17.30 22.44 -9.85
C GLY A 250 -16.17 23.21 -10.53
N THR A 251 -14.94 22.80 -10.24
CA THR A 251 -13.73 23.24 -10.95
C THR A 251 -13.66 22.53 -12.30
N VAL A 252 -13.22 23.25 -13.33
CA VAL A 252 -13.01 22.68 -14.66
C VAL A 252 -11.63 22.04 -14.66
N ASP A 253 -11.56 20.71 -14.79
CA ASP A 253 -10.34 19.92 -14.90
C ASP A 253 -9.71 20.07 -16.30
N ASP A 254 -9.27 21.29 -16.60
CA ASP A 254 -8.60 21.67 -17.86
C ASP A 254 -7.77 22.94 -17.60
N ALA A 255 -6.51 22.75 -17.22
CA ALA A 255 -5.58 23.82 -16.91
C ALA A 255 -5.40 24.83 -18.06
N TRP A 256 -5.52 24.40 -19.33
CA TRP A 256 -5.45 25.30 -20.48
C TRP A 256 -6.68 26.22 -20.51
N ALA A 257 -7.88 25.66 -20.38
CA ALA A 257 -9.12 26.44 -20.40
C ALA A 257 -9.26 27.34 -19.16
N GLY A 258 -8.84 26.85 -18.00
CA GLY A 258 -8.76 27.62 -16.76
C GLY A 258 -7.82 28.83 -16.88
N THR A 259 -6.62 28.62 -17.43
CA THR A 259 -5.67 29.72 -17.69
C THR A 259 -6.22 30.72 -18.70
N ALA A 260 -6.74 30.24 -19.83
CA ALA A 260 -7.31 31.09 -20.87
C ALA A 260 -8.46 31.97 -20.36
N ALA A 261 -9.31 31.39 -19.51
CA ALA A 261 -10.38 32.13 -18.86
C ALA A 261 -9.85 33.25 -17.96
N ARG A 262 -8.79 33.00 -17.18
CA ARG A 262 -8.19 34.04 -16.32
C ARG A 262 -7.53 35.16 -17.13
N ILE A 263 -6.83 34.85 -18.22
CA ILE A 263 -6.26 35.86 -19.13
C ILE A 263 -7.34 36.79 -19.69
N TRP A 264 -8.45 36.20 -20.15
CA TRP A 264 -9.59 36.97 -20.66
C TRP A 264 -10.25 37.84 -19.58
N ARG A 265 -10.42 37.31 -18.36
CA ARG A 265 -10.94 38.07 -17.21
C ARG A 265 -10.05 39.25 -16.84
N SER A 266 -8.75 39.11 -17.01
CA SER A 266 -7.75 40.18 -16.80
C SER A 266 -7.68 41.18 -17.97
N ARG A 267 -8.44 40.96 -19.05
CA ARG A 267 -8.45 41.79 -20.27
C ARG A 267 -7.09 41.88 -20.98
N SER A 268 -6.32 40.80 -20.94
CA SER A 268 -4.96 40.73 -21.50
C SER A 268 -4.82 39.73 -22.66
N PRO A 269 -5.62 39.82 -23.74
CA PRO A 269 -5.59 38.84 -24.83
C PRO A 269 -4.30 38.86 -25.67
N GLU A 270 -3.46 39.89 -25.53
CA GLU A 270 -2.11 39.92 -26.11
C GLU A 270 -1.23 38.76 -25.63
N LEU A 271 -1.47 38.23 -24.42
CA LEU A 271 -0.72 37.12 -23.85
C LEU A 271 -0.92 35.81 -24.63
N PHE A 272 -2.03 35.64 -25.36
CA PHE A 272 -2.22 34.45 -26.20
C PHE A 272 -1.20 34.37 -27.33
N ARG A 273 -0.82 35.52 -27.89
CA ARG A 273 0.21 35.59 -28.94
C ARG A 273 1.59 35.31 -28.36
N GLU A 274 1.90 35.87 -27.19
CA GLU A 274 3.17 35.61 -26.50
C GLU A 274 3.32 34.13 -26.11
N ALA A 275 2.24 33.50 -25.64
CA ALA A 275 2.23 32.07 -25.35
C ALA A 275 2.41 31.20 -26.61
N ALA A 276 1.88 31.63 -27.75
CA ALA A 276 2.04 30.93 -29.03
C ALA A 276 3.46 31.01 -29.62
N GLU A 277 4.29 31.96 -29.17
CA GLU A 277 5.71 32.04 -29.53
C GLU A 277 6.59 31.05 -28.75
N LEU A 278 6.08 30.50 -27.64
CA LEU A 278 6.78 29.51 -26.84
C LEU A 278 6.61 28.09 -27.42
N PRO A 279 7.62 27.22 -27.27
CA PRO A 279 7.55 25.85 -27.77
C PRO A 279 6.51 25.02 -27.01
N GLY A 280 5.64 24.32 -27.74
CA GLY A 280 4.65 23.41 -27.15
C GLY A 280 3.75 22.78 -28.20
N GLU A 281 3.13 21.67 -27.83
CA GLU A 281 2.05 21.07 -28.62
C GLU A 281 0.82 22.00 -28.64
N PRO A 282 -0.06 21.87 -29.64
CA PRO A 282 -1.35 22.54 -29.63
C PRO A 282 -2.08 22.31 -28.31
N PHE A 283 -2.64 23.38 -27.73
CA PHE A 283 -3.36 23.35 -26.44
C PHE A 283 -2.52 22.98 -25.21
N ALA A 284 -1.19 23.04 -25.28
CA ALA A 284 -0.35 22.91 -24.10
C ALA A 284 -0.71 24.00 -23.06
N ALA A 285 -1.07 23.59 -21.84
CA ALA A 285 -1.42 24.51 -20.75
C ALA A 285 -0.19 25.29 -20.25
N GLY A 286 0.98 24.66 -20.26
CA GLY A 286 2.24 25.20 -19.73
C GLY A 286 2.65 26.56 -20.29
N PRO A 287 2.82 26.74 -21.62
CA PRO A 287 3.15 28.03 -22.22
C PRO A 287 2.19 29.13 -21.80
N LEU A 288 0.89 28.84 -21.83
CA LEU A 288 -0.15 29.80 -21.48
C LEU A 288 -0.08 30.19 -19.99
N ALA A 289 0.13 29.21 -19.11
CA ALA A 289 0.21 29.41 -17.67
C ALA A 289 1.48 30.19 -17.28
N VAL A 290 2.63 29.90 -17.91
CA VAL A 290 3.87 30.67 -17.70
C VAL A 290 3.69 32.13 -18.12
N THR A 291 3.10 32.38 -19.29
CA THR A 291 2.87 33.76 -19.75
C THR A 291 1.89 34.50 -18.82
N ALA A 292 0.83 33.84 -18.36
CA ALA A 292 -0.14 34.43 -17.43
C ALA A 292 0.51 34.77 -16.07
N LEU A 293 1.26 33.84 -15.48
CA LEU A 293 1.99 34.05 -14.22
C LEU A 293 3.02 35.16 -14.35
N GLY A 294 3.78 35.19 -15.46
CA GLY A 294 4.77 36.25 -15.72
C GLY A 294 4.16 37.65 -15.90
N ALA A 295 2.89 37.72 -16.27
CA ALA A 295 2.10 38.95 -16.33
C ALA A 295 1.41 39.31 -14.99
N GLY A 296 1.60 38.52 -13.93
CA GLY A 296 1.01 38.75 -12.61
C GLY A 296 -0.45 38.29 -12.47
N ILE A 297 -0.92 37.41 -13.36
CA ILE A 297 -2.27 36.84 -13.25
C ILE A 297 -2.23 35.64 -12.31
N ALA A 298 -2.96 35.73 -11.19
CA ALA A 298 -3.07 34.64 -10.23
C ALA A 298 -3.77 33.42 -10.85
N LEU A 299 -3.14 32.25 -10.77
CA LEU A 299 -3.66 30.97 -11.25
C LEU A 299 -3.90 29.99 -10.07
N GLY A 300 -4.67 28.93 -10.29
CA GLY A 300 -4.92 27.87 -9.30
C GLY A 300 -3.85 26.79 -9.35
N SER A 301 -3.95 25.82 -8.44
CA SER A 301 -2.92 24.78 -8.27
C SER A 301 -2.60 23.98 -9.53
N GLU A 302 -3.62 23.54 -10.30
CA GLU A 302 -3.42 22.77 -11.55
C GLU A 302 -2.66 23.57 -12.62
N GLU A 303 -2.97 24.86 -12.75
CA GLU A 303 -2.32 25.71 -13.74
C GLU A 303 -0.89 26.10 -13.32
N ARG A 304 -0.66 26.31 -12.02
CA ARG A 304 0.70 26.50 -11.47
C ARG A 304 1.55 25.25 -11.67
N ALA A 305 0.99 24.06 -11.44
CA ALA A 305 1.66 22.78 -11.72
C ALA A 305 2.01 22.65 -13.21
N ALA A 306 1.06 22.94 -14.11
CA ALA A 306 1.30 22.89 -15.55
C ALA A 306 2.40 23.87 -16.02
N ALA A 307 2.47 25.07 -15.43
CA ALA A 307 3.53 26.03 -15.70
C ALA A 307 4.91 25.51 -15.25
N ALA A 308 4.98 24.98 -14.02
CA ALA A 308 6.22 24.45 -13.45
C ALA A 308 6.73 23.23 -14.24
N ASP A 309 5.86 22.28 -14.58
CA ASP A 309 6.23 21.08 -15.35
C ASP A 309 6.74 21.41 -16.75
N TRP A 310 6.04 22.28 -17.47
CA TRP A 310 6.47 22.67 -18.81
C TRP A 310 7.84 23.37 -18.77
N ALA A 311 8.08 24.24 -17.78
CA ALA A 311 9.35 24.92 -17.62
C ALA A 311 10.48 23.95 -17.19
N ALA A 312 10.16 22.95 -16.37
CA ALA A 312 11.10 21.89 -15.97
C ALA A 312 11.59 21.05 -17.15
N GLU A 313 10.68 20.69 -18.06
CA GLU A 313 11.03 19.96 -19.29
C GLU A 313 11.82 20.80 -20.30
N ARG A 314 11.65 22.14 -20.26
CA ARG A 314 12.21 23.08 -21.24
C ARG A 314 12.96 24.23 -20.54
N PRO A 315 14.05 23.92 -19.82
CA PRO A 315 14.77 24.89 -18.99
C PRO A 315 15.39 26.05 -19.77
N TYR A 316 15.58 25.89 -21.09
CA TYR A 316 16.13 26.93 -21.98
C TYR A 316 15.06 27.69 -22.79
N ALA A 317 13.77 27.38 -22.61
CA ALA A 317 12.69 28.07 -23.31
C ALA A 317 12.40 29.47 -22.74
N LEU A 318 12.86 29.75 -21.52
CA LEU A 318 12.68 31.02 -20.83
C LEU A 318 14.02 31.73 -20.65
N ASP A 319 14.02 33.05 -20.82
CA ASP A 319 15.15 33.89 -20.43
C ASP A 319 15.19 34.10 -18.91
N GLU A 320 16.30 34.63 -18.39
CA GLU A 320 16.50 34.82 -16.94
C GLU A 320 15.37 35.64 -16.31
N LYS A 321 14.86 36.65 -17.02
CA LYS A 321 13.78 37.51 -16.54
C LYS A 321 12.48 36.72 -16.39
N ARG A 322 12.08 35.96 -17.41
CA ARG A 322 10.86 35.14 -17.40
C ARG A 322 10.94 34.01 -16.38
N THR A 323 12.11 33.39 -16.22
CA THR A 323 12.34 32.38 -15.18
C THR A 323 12.14 32.97 -13.78
N ARG A 324 12.70 34.16 -13.49
CA ARG A 324 12.48 34.85 -12.21
C ARG A 324 11.01 35.19 -11.98
N GLN A 325 10.32 35.72 -13.01
CA GLN A 325 8.89 36.05 -12.89
C GLN A 325 8.04 34.81 -12.60
N LEU A 326 8.36 33.68 -13.23
CA LEU A 326 7.69 32.41 -12.96
C LEU A 326 7.93 31.94 -11.52
N THR A 327 9.18 31.94 -11.04
CA THR A 327 9.49 31.50 -9.66
C THR A 327 8.85 32.41 -8.62
N ASP A 328 8.83 33.73 -8.84
CA ASP A 328 8.16 34.69 -7.95
C ASP A 328 6.66 34.42 -7.89
N ALA A 329 6.03 34.11 -9.03
CA ALA A 329 4.61 33.83 -9.09
C ALA A 329 4.24 32.47 -8.46
N LEU A 330 5.09 31.44 -8.63
CA LEU A 330 4.89 30.12 -8.01
C LEU A 330 5.09 30.13 -6.49
N THR A 331 5.91 31.04 -5.97
CA THR A 331 6.23 31.16 -4.55
C THR A 331 5.35 32.17 -3.81
N ALA A 332 4.45 32.86 -4.51
CA ALA A 332 3.45 33.71 -3.89
C ALA A 332 2.55 32.91 -2.92
N PRO A 333 2.07 33.51 -1.81
CA PRO A 333 1.18 32.82 -0.86
C PRO A 333 -0.08 32.30 -1.55
N ALA A 334 -0.42 31.03 -1.29
CA ALA A 334 -1.60 30.37 -1.86
C ALA A 334 -2.14 29.33 -0.88
N ASP A 335 -3.44 29.40 -0.58
CA ASP A 335 -4.11 28.49 0.36
C ASP A 335 -4.56 27.17 -0.30
N ASP A 336 -4.49 27.07 -1.64
CA ASP A 336 -4.99 25.96 -2.45
C ASP A 336 -3.89 25.00 -2.93
N ARG A 337 -2.70 25.03 -2.31
CA ARG A 337 -1.55 24.21 -2.74
C ARG A 337 -1.85 22.72 -2.62
N THR A 338 -1.39 21.97 -3.62
CA THR A 338 -1.58 20.51 -3.70
C THR A 338 -0.24 19.80 -3.84
N ALA A 339 -0.20 18.51 -3.48
CA ALA A 339 0.98 17.66 -3.66
C ALA A 339 1.48 17.63 -5.13
N ALA A 340 0.56 17.67 -6.10
CA ALA A 340 0.89 17.69 -7.52
C ALA A 340 1.66 18.96 -7.91
N GLU A 341 1.23 20.11 -7.39
CA GLU A 341 1.94 21.38 -7.58
C GLU A 341 3.32 21.37 -6.93
N CYS A 342 3.45 20.88 -5.70
CA CYS A 342 4.74 20.76 -5.02
C CYS A 342 5.70 19.82 -5.79
N ALA A 343 5.20 18.70 -6.31
CA ALA A 343 6.01 17.79 -7.12
C ALA A 343 6.48 18.44 -8.44
N ALA A 344 5.62 19.24 -9.10
CA ALA A 344 5.99 20.00 -10.29
C ALA A 344 7.02 21.10 -9.98
N ALA A 345 6.85 21.81 -8.86
CA ALA A 345 7.80 22.79 -8.36
C ALA A 345 9.17 22.17 -8.03
N LEU A 346 9.21 20.96 -7.45
CA LEU A 346 10.45 20.22 -7.21
C LEU A 346 11.15 19.84 -8.53
N ARG A 347 10.40 19.37 -9.53
CA ARG A 347 10.97 19.10 -10.88
C ARG A 347 11.55 20.36 -11.51
N LEU A 348 10.86 21.50 -11.39
CA LEU A 348 11.37 22.78 -11.85
C LEU A 348 12.64 23.17 -11.10
N LEU A 349 12.66 23.08 -9.78
CA LEU A 349 13.84 23.39 -8.97
C LEU A 349 15.06 22.56 -9.41
N THR A 350 14.89 21.25 -9.57
CA THR A 350 15.94 20.34 -10.05
C THR A 350 16.40 20.71 -11.46
N ALA A 351 15.51 21.15 -12.34
CA ALA A 351 15.87 21.60 -13.68
C ALA A 351 16.62 22.96 -13.68
N LEU A 352 16.43 23.79 -12.67
CA LEU A 352 17.12 25.07 -12.50
C LEU A 352 18.44 24.96 -11.72
N ASP A 353 18.65 23.85 -10.98
CA ASP A 353 19.85 23.62 -10.18
C ASP A 353 21.13 23.67 -11.04
N GLY A 354 22.12 24.43 -10.57
CA GLY A 354 23.35 24.74 -11.31
C GLY A 354 23.18 25.61 -12.58
N ARG A 355 21.96 26.06 -12.92
CA ARG A 355 21.67 26.88 -14.11
C ARG A 355 21.20 28.29 -13.79
N CYS A 356 20.58 28.48 -12.63
CA CYS A 356 20.10 29.78 -12.16
C CYS A 356 20.75 30.14 -10.81
N PRO A 357 20.93 31.44 -10.51
CA PRO A 357 21.46 31.88 -9.23
C PRO A 357 20.50 31.57 -8.08
N ALA A 358 21.00 31.52 -6.84
CA ALA A 358 20.17 31.18 -5.67
C ALA A 358 19.03 32.18 -5.43
N SER A 359 19.16 33.42 -5.93
CA SER A 359 18.07 34.41 -5.91
C SER A 359 16.79 33.95 -6.63
N VAL A 360 16.86 32.94 -7.50
CA VAL A 360 15.73 32.37 -8.25
C VAL A 360 15.32 31.00 -7.67
N THR A 361 16.28 30.16 -7.31
CA THR A 361 16.02 28.78 -6.83
C THR A 361 15.67 28.72 -5.34
N ALA A 362 16.26 29.57 -4.50
CA ALA A 362 16.06 29.51 -3.04
C ALA A 362 14.61 29.79 -2.59
N PRO A 363 13.85 30.75 -3.17
CA PRO A 363 12.43 30.91 -2.83
C PRO A 363 11.59 29.66 -3.13
N LEU A 364 11.88 28.99 -4.25
CA LEU A 364 11.19 27.77 -4.65
C LEU A 364 11.54 26.61 -3.71
N ALA A 365 12.81 26.49 -3.32
CA ALA A 365 13.25 25.52 -2.33
C ALA A 365 12.61 25.78 -0.95
N ALA A 366 12.53 27.04 -0.52
CA ALA A 366 11.89 27.44 0.74
C ALA A 366 10.41 27.09 0.79
N LEU A 367 9.69 27.30 -0.32
CA LEU A 367 8.32 26.84 -0.46
C LEU A 367 8.21 25.33 -0.23
N LEU A 368 9.05 24.53 -0.91
CA LEU A 368 9.01 23.07 -0.79
C LEU A 368 9.34 22.58 0.63
N VAL A 369 10.29 23.22 1.32
CA VAL A 369 10.59 22.93 2.74
C VAL A 369 9.39 23.26 3.61
N THR A 370 8.75 24.41 3.40
CA THR A 370 7.58 24.83 4.19
C THR A 370 6.41 23.86 4.01
N GLU A 371 6.12 23.46 2.77
CA GLU A 371 5.07 22.48 2.47
C GLU A 371 5.43 21.08 2.98
N ALA A 372 6.70 20.70 2.96
CA ALA A 372 7.14 19.43 3.54
C ALA A 372 6.97 19.41 5.07
N VAL A 373 7.16 20.55 5.76
CA VAL A 373 6.92 20.64 7.21
C VAL A 373 5.42 20.71 7.52
N ARG A 374 4.65 21.58 6.86
CA ARG A 374 3.26 21.89 7.25
C ARG A 374 2.18 21.10 6.49
N GLY A 375 2.45 20.69 5.24
CA GLY A 375 1.48 20.06 4.35
C GLY A 375 1.21 18.59 4.62
N GLY A 376 2.02 17.92 5.45
CA GLY A 376 1.83 16.54 5.87
C GLY A 376 2.06 15.47 4.79
N ASP A 377 2.43 15.87 3.56
CA ASP A 377 2.78 14.94 2.49
C ASP A 377 4.20 14.38 2.69
N VAL A 378 4.26 13.13 3.13
CA VAL A 378 5.52 12.41 3.36
C VAL A 378 6.24 11.99 2.06
N THR A 379 5.59 12.13 0.91
CA THR A 379 6.20 11.82 -0.41
C THR A 379 6.98 13.00 -0.98
N LEU A 380 6.79 14.20 -0.44
CA LEU A 380 7.53 15.39 -0.83
C LEU A 380 8.97 15.31 -0.34
N GLU A 381 9.90 15.09 -1.26
CA GLU A 381 11.33 15.07 -0.96
C GLU A 381 11.84 16.49 -0.68
N PRO A 382 12.64 16.69 0.39
CA PRO A 382 13.25 17.98 0.65
C PRO A 382 14.26 18.33 -0.47
N PRO A 383 14.38 19.62 -0.83
CA PRO A 383 15.31 20.05 -1.86
C PRO A 383 16.77 19.83 -1.43
N ALA A 384 17.67 19.71 -2.41
CA ALA A 384 19.10 19.65 -2.15
C ALA A 384 19.61 20.96 -1.54
N ARG A 385 20.63 20.88 -0.68
CA ARG A 385 21.24 22.07 -0.06
C ARG A 385 21.84 23.04 -1.08
N SER A 386 22.25 22.53 -2.24
CA SER A 386 22.76 23.33 -3.37
C SER A 386 21.80 24.43 -3.83
N ALA A 387 20.49 24.24 -3.64
CA ALA A 387 19.49 25.26 -3.99
C ALA A 387 19.65 26.57 -3.18
N PHE A 388 20.38 26.54 -2.07
CA PHE A 388 20.66 27.69 -1.20
C PHE A 388 22.11 28.16 -1.30
N ASP A 389 22.94 27.59 -2.19
CA ASP A 389 24.34 27.95 -2.36
C ASP A 389 24.46 29.34 -2.98
N GLU A 390 24.60 30.37 -2.14
CA GLU A 390 25.01 31.77 -2.43
C GLU A 390 24.50 32.66 -1.27
N PRO A 391 25.02 33.89 -1.09
CA PRO A 391 24.57 34.78 -0.02
C PRO A 391 23.07 35.12 -0.04
N ALA A 392 22.40 35.00 -1.20
CA ALA A 392 20.95 35.17 -1.29
C ALA A 392 20.18 33.94 -0.78
N GLY A 393 20.67 32.74 -1.09
CA GLY A 393 20.10 31.48 -0.61
C GLY A 393 20.31 31.29 0.89
N GLU A 394 21.50 31.63 1.41
CA GLU A 394 21.80 31.58 2.85
C GLU A 394 20.83 32.44 3.69
N ARG A 395 20.43 33.61 3.18
CA ARG A 395 19.44 34.48 3.83
C ARG A 395 18.06 33.84 3.89
N VAL A 396 17.65 33.16 2.82
CA VAL A 396 16.38 32.43 2.77
C VAL A 396 16.43 31.24 3.73
N LEU A 397 17.54 30.50 3.76
CA LEU A 397 17.74 29.37 4.67
C LEU A 397 17.70 29.80 6.13
N ALA A 398 18.33 30.93 6.48
CA ALA A 398 18.26 31.49 7.83
C ALA A 398 16.82 31.85 8.24
N GLY A 399 16.03 32.42 7.32
CA GLY A 399 14.61 32.67 7.55
C GLY A 399 13.80 31.39 7.80
N LEU A 400 14.08 30.31 7.06
CA LEU A 400 13.45 29.00 7.30
C LEU A 400 13.81 28.43 8.66
N VAL A 401 15.05 28.59 9.12
CA VAL A 401 15.47 28.15 10.46
C VAL A 401 14.69 28.90 11.54
N GLU A 402 14.55 30.22 11.42
CA GLU A 402 13.78 31.03 12.36
C GLU A 402 12.28 30.68 12.35
N GLU A 403 11.71 30.37 11.17
CA GLU A 403 10.28 30.09 11.04
C GLU A 403 9.90 28.65 11.41
N LEU A 404 10.69 27.66 11.00
CA LEU A 404 10.33 26.23 11.05
C LEU A 404 11.17 25.42 12.03
N GLY A 405 12.30 25.95 12.53
CA GLY A 405 13.24 25.19 13.36
C GLY A 405 12.59 24.59 14.60
N ASP A 406 11.86 25.41 15.38
CA ASP A 406 11.17 24.97 16.58
C ASP A 406 10.03 23.97 16.27
N GLU A 407 9.33 24.15 15.14
CA GLU A 407 8.25 23.25 14.69
C GLU A 407 8.81 21.86 14.36
N VAL A 408 9.90 21.79 13.61
CA VAL A 408 10.58 20.53 13.25
C VAL A 408 11.12 19.81 14.49
N LEU A 409 11.79 20.53 15.41
CA LEU A 409 12.33 19.95 16.64
C LEU A 409 11.21 19.50 17.59
N ALA A 410 10.13 20.28 17.71
CA ALA A 410 8.97 19.91 18.51
C ALA A 410 8.31 18.64 17.96
N GLU A 411 8.09 18.53 16.65
CA GLU A 411 7.48 17.33 16.06
C GLU A 411 8.38 16.10 16.25
N LEU A 412 9.69 16.24 15.96
CA LEU A 412 10.67 15.18 16.21
C LEU A 412 10.67 14.74 17.68
N SER A 413 10.51 15.67 18.63
CA SER A 413 10.49 15.37 20.07
C SER A 413 9.20 14.71 20.54
N SER A 414 8.05 15.15 20.01
CA SER A 414 6.69 14.83 20.49
C SER A 414 6.36 13.35 20.45
N GLY A 415 7.01 12.59 19.55
CA GLY A 415 6.80 11.16 19.39
C GLY A 415 5.40 10.77 18.89
N VAL A 416 4.65 11.72 18.35
CA VAL A 416 3.38 11.45 17.65
C VAL A 416 3.68 10.53 16.45
N PRO A 417 2.90 9.45 16.22
CA PRO A 417 3.19 8.48 15.17
C PRO A 417 2.89 9.06 13.78
N GLY A 418 3.76 9.93 13.27
CA GLY A 418 3.83 10.28 11.85
C GLY A 418 4.34 9.12 10.98
N GLY A 419 4.71 8.00 11.61
CA GLY A 419 5.29 6.83 10.95
C GLY A 419 6.76 7.02 10.58
N VAL A 420 7.33 5.95 10.00
CA VAL A 420 8.74 5.91 9.59
C VAL A 420 9.03 6.98 8.53
N ALA A 421 8.18 7.12 7.51
CA ALA A 421 8.36 8.07 6.41
C ALA A 421 8.43 9.54 6.89
N ARG A 422 7.54 9.96 7.81
CA ARG A 422 7.57 11.30 8.37
C ARG A 422 8.82 11.57 9.19
N THR A 423 9.22 10.61 10.02
CA THR A 423 10.45 10.74 10.83
C THR A 423 11.67 10.90 9.94
N VAL A 424 11.75 10.13 8.85
CA VAL A 424 12.82 10.23 7.86
C VAL A 424 12.82 11.61 7.18
N GLN A 425 11.66 12.10 6.74
CA GLN A 425 11.51 13.41 6.10
C GLN A 425 11.99 14.53 7.03
N LEU A 426 11.55 14.54 8.29
CA LEU A 426 11.95 15.56 9.28
C LEU A 426 13.45 15.51 9.62
N LEU A 427 14.06 14.33 9.68
CA LEU A 427 15.52 14.20 9.88
C LEU A 427 16.32 14.76 8.69
N ARG A 428 15.82 14.61 7.45
CA ARG A 428 16.43 15.22 6.26
C ARG A 428 16.27 16.73 6.26
N ILE A 429 15.09 17.25 6.63
CA ILE A 429 14.85 18.69 6.77
C ILE A 429 15.71 19.30 7.89
N ALA A 430 15.80 18.66 9.06
CA ALA A 430 16.65 19.12 10.15
C ALA A 430 18.12 19.22 9.72
N ARG A 431 18.60 18.27 8.91
CA ARG A 431 19.95 18.33 8.33
C ARG A 431 20.10 19.45 7.30
N LEU A 432 19.11 19.65 6.44
CA LEU A 432 19.10 20.75 5.46
C LEU A 432 19.19 22.11 6.16
N LEU A 433 18.45 22.28 7.26
CA LEU A 433 18.40 23.49 8.08
C LEU A 433 19.55 23.61 9.10
N ASP A 434 20.43 22.60 9.19
CA ASP A 434 21.54 22.53 10.15
C ASP A 434 21.11 22.70 11.62
N LEU A 435 19.96 22.11 11.99
CA LEU A 435 19.42 22.18 13.35
C LEU A 435 20.23 21.28 14.30
N ASP A 436 20.55 21.79 15.49
CA ASP A 436 21.14 20.97 16.54
C ASP A 436 20.12 19.96 17.08
N ARG A 437 20.50 18.70 17.02
CA ARG A 437 19.68 17.54 17.37
C ARG A 437 20.40 16.57 18.29
N ALA A 438 21.55 16.95 18.85
CA ALA A 438 22.41 16.05 19.61
C ALA A 438 21.65 15.38 20.79
N GLU A 439 20.81 16.15 21.48
CA GLU A 439 20.02 15.68 22.62
C GLU A 439 18.77 14.88 22.20
N LEU A 440 18.18 15.20 21.03
CA LEU A 440 16.94 14.57 20.55
C LEU A 440 17.19 13.24 19.83
N LEU A 441 18.33 13.11 19.15
CA LEU A 441 18.63 11.99 18.25
C LEU A 441 18.48 10.61 18.93
N PRO A 442 18.98 10.36 20.16
CA PRO A 442 18.80 9.06 20.80
C PRO A 442 17.33 8.67 21.00
N GLY A 443 16.48 9.63 21.38
CA GLY A 443 15.05 9.40 21.58
C GLY A 443 14.31 9.14 20.26
N VAL A 444 14.62 9.92 19.23
CA VAL A 444 14.07 9.76 17.88
C VAL A 444 14.46 8.41 17.29
N VAL A 445 15.74 8.05 17.35
CA VAL A 445 16.27 6.78 16.86
C VAL A 445 15.68 5.59 17.60
N GLY A 446 15.54 5.68 18.93
CA GLY A 446 14.88 4.65 19.73
C GLY A 446 13.44 4.39 19.28
N ARG A 447 12.69 5.44 18.91
CA ARG A 447 11.33 5.27 18.37
C ARG A 447 11.35 4.71 16.96
N LEU A 448 12.22 5.22 16.09
CA LEU A 448 12.38 4.75 14.72
C LEU A 448 12.74 3.26 14.66
N ALA A 449 13.70 2.82 15.49
CA ALA A 449 14.11 1.42 15.59
C ALA A 449 12.95 0.51 16.01
N ARG A 450 12.16 0.90 17.03
CA ARG A 450 10.97 0.14 17.45
C ARG A 450 9.91 0.09 16.36
N ALA A 451 9.62 1.22 15.71
CA ALA A 451 8.64 1.28 14.63
C ALA A 451 9.04 0.38 13.45
N LEU A 452 10.33 0.33 13.10
CA LEU A 452 10.85 -0.57 12.06
C LEU A 452 10.74 -2.06 12.44
N LEU A 453 10.91 -2.40 13.71
CA LEU A 453 10.74 -3.78 14.20
C LEU A 453 9.27 -4.19 14.26
N ASP A 454 8.37 -3.26 14.61
CA ASP A 454 6.93 -3.50 14.71
C ASP A 454 6.28 -3.61 13.32
N ASP A 455 6.66 -2.74 12.38
CA ASP A 455 6.25 -2.80 10.98
C ASP A 455 7.44 -2.64 10.02
N PRO A 456 8.09 -3.75 9.64
CA PRO A 456 9.15 -3.74 8.64
C PRO A 456 8.73 -3.17 7.27
N GLY A 457 7.43 -3.21 6.93
CA GLY A 457 6.93 -2.69 5.66
C GLY A 457 7.03 -1.16 5.57
N ALA A 458 6.86 -0.46 6.69
CA ALA A 458 7.01 0.98 6.77
C ALA A 458 8.44 1.47 6.45
N GLY A 459 9.45 0.60 6.62
CA GLY A 459 10.85 0.88 6.29
C GLY A 459 11.23 0.60 4.84
N ALA A 460 10.36 -0.02 4.04
CA ALA A 460 10.61 -0.34 2.64
C ALA A 460 10.38 0.86 1.70
N CYS A 461 10.80 2.06 2.11
CA CYS A 461 10.72 3.28 1.33
C CYS A 461 12.11 3.73 0.87
N ARG A 462 12.19 4.41 -0.28
CA ARG A 462 13.47 4.90 -0.84
C ARG A 462 14.18 5.91 0.06
N ALA A 463 13.40 6.73 0.79
CA ALA A 463 13.93 7.81 1.60
C ALA A 463 14.77 7.34 2.80
N LEU A 464 14.55 6.13 3.32
CA LEU A 464 15.31 5.62 4.47
C LEU A 464 16.76 5.28 4.09
N PRO A 465 17.05 4.48 3.05
CA PRO A 465 18.42 4.31 2.54
C PRO A 465 19.13 5.64 2.23
N ASP A 466 18.45 6.57 1.56
CA ASP A 466 19.01 7.88 1.22
C ASP A 466 19.40 8.66 2.49
N LEU A 467 18.54 8.69 3.52
CA LEU A 467 18.86 9.27 4.82
C LEU A 467 20.10 8.62 5.46
N LEU A 468 20.21 7.29 5.43
CA LEU A 468 21.32 6.56 6.06
C LEU A 468 22.64 6.75 5.30
N ASP A 469 22.59 7.06 4.01
CA ASP A 469 23.76 7.42 3.21
C ASP A 469 24.18 8.89 3.47
N GLU A 470 23.20 9.80 3.50
CA GLU A 470 23.39 11.23 3.74
C GLU A 470 23.87 11.55 5.17
N GLN A 471 23.43 10.79 6.18
CA GLN A 471 23.59 11.12 7.60
C GLN A 471 24.24 9.99 8.40
N PHE A 472 25.57 10.05 8.47
CA PHE A 472 26.41 9.06 9.17
C PHE A 472 26.01 8.84 10.64
N ASP A 473 25.74 9.92 11.37
CA ASP A 473 25.36 9.91 12.78
C ASP A 473 24.02 9.22 13.02
N VAL A 474 23.00 9.48 12.19
CA VAL A 474 21.71 8.77 12.23
C VAL A 474 21.91 7.29 11.95
N ARG A 475 22.70 6.95 10.94
CA ARG A 475 22.99 5.56 10.60
C ARG A 475 23.65 4.82 11.74
N THR A 476 24.72 5.36 12.31
CA THR A 476 25.44 4.73 13.43
C THR A 476 24.54 4.58 14.67
N ALA A 477 23.73 5.60 14.98
CA ALA A 477 22.79 5.55 16.09
C ALA A 477 21.69 4.50 15.84
N LEU A 478 21.10 4.47 14.65
CA LEU A 478 20.02 3.52 14.31
C LEU A 478 20.51 2.08 14.33
N LEU A 479 21.67 1.81 13.73
CA LEU A 479 22.26 0.47 13.75
C LEU A 479 22.62 0.04 15.18
N GLY A 480 23.21 0.94 15.97
CA GLY A 480 23.52 0.64 17.37
C GLY A 480 22.26 0.35 18.21
N GLU A 481 21.18 1.10 17.99
CA GLU A 481 19.93 0.89 18.69
C GLU A 481 19.20 -0.39 18.26
N LEU A 482 19.18 -0.70 16.96
CA LEU A 482 18.64 -1.97 16.47
C LEU A 482 19.43 -3.18 17.01
N ASP A 483 20.76 -3.08 17.06
CA ASP A 483 21.62 -4.12 17.64
C ASP A 483 21.36 -4.29 19.15
N ARG A 484 21.16 -3.20 19.88
CA ARG A 484 20.79 -3.22 21.31
C ARG A 484 19.42 -3.87 21.56
N LEU A 485 18.47 -3.72 20.64
CA LEU A 485 17.12 -4.30 20.76
C LEU A 485 17.06 -5.78 20.33
N ALA A 486 17.93 -6.18 19.40
CA ALA A 486 17.91 -7.50 18.77
C ALA A 486 17.93 -8.70 19.73
N PRO A 487 18.68 -8.72 20.86
CA PRO A 487 18.63 -9.85 21.80
C PRO A 487 17.25 -10.15 22.38
N ASN A 488 16.38 -9.14 22.46
CA ASN A 488 15.02 -9.29 22.97
C ASN A 488 14.00 -9.57 21.87
N ARG A 489 14.33 -9.26 20.61
CA ARG A 489 13.42 -9.38 19.46
C ARG A 489 14.13 -9.97 18.22
N PRO A 490 14.83 -11.11 18.34
CA PRO A 490 15.71 -11.61 17.28
C PRO A 490 14.96 -11.92 15.97
N ALA A 491 13.80 -12.55 16.06
CA ALA A 491 12.97 -12.87 14.89
C ALA A 491 12.41 -11.62 14.20
N ASP A 492 12.11 -10.55 14.95
CA ASP A 492 11.62 -9.29 14.37
C ASP A 492 12.73 -8.58 13.62
N THR A 493 13.94 -8.56 14.19
CA THR A 493 15.14 -8.01 13.56
C THR A 493 15.51 -8.77 12.29
N GLU A 494 15.47 -10.11 12.30
CA GLU A 494 15.68 -10.92 11.09
C GLU A 494 14.65 -10.57 9.99
N ARG A 495 13.37 -10.46 10.36
CA ARG A 495 12.30 -10.08 9.42
C ARG A 495 12.52 -8.69 8.84
N LEU A 496 12.97 -7.73 9.64
CA LEU A 496 13.34 -6.39 9.19
C LEU A 496 14.48 -6.45 8.16
N LEU A 497 15.58 -7.13 8.48
CA LEU A 497 16.77 -7.22 7.62
C LEU A 497 16.50 -7.94 6.30
N THR A 498 15.50 -8.82 6.25
CA THR A 498 15.06 -9.49 5.02
C THR A 498 14.30 -8.55 4.08
N ARG A 499 13.64 -7.51 4.63
CA ARG A 499 12.81 -6.57 3.86
C ARG A 499 13.47 -5.23 3.57
N VAL A 500 14.36 -4.78 4.45
CA VAL A 500 14.99 -3.47 4.40
C VAL A 500 16.51 -3.66 4.34
N THR A 501 17.12 -3.16 3.28
CA THR A 501 18.58 -3.19 3.12
C THR A 501 19.21 -2.12 4.00
N LEU A 502 19.78 -2.52 5.14
CA LEU A 502 20.51 -1.62 6.04
C LEU A 502 22.02 -1.67 5.76
N PRO A 503 22.68 -0.54 5.48
CA PRO A 503 24.11 -0.50 5.17
C PRO A 503 24.94 -0.48 6.44
N PHE A 504 25.23 -1.65 7.02
CA PHE A 504 26.23 -1.75 8.10
C PHE A 504 27.57 -2.26 7.55
N THR A 505 28.63 -1.46 7.74
CA THR A 505 30.01 -1.81 7.39
C THR A 505 30.68 -2.57 8.53
N GLY A 506 31.74 -3.33 8.22
CA GLY A 506 32.44 -4.14 9.21
C GLY A 506 33.12 -3.37 10.35
N THR A 507 33.08 -2.03 10.34
CA THR A 507 33.79 -1.15 11.28
C THR A 507 33.10 -1.01 12.64
N GLN A 508 31.77 -1.12 12.71
CA GLN A 508 31.02 -1.09 13.96
C GLN A 508 30.81 -2.51 14.50
N ALA A 509 30.99 -2.68 15.82
CA ALA A 509 30.64 -3.91 16.51
C ALA A 509 29.11 -4.01 16.62
N LEU A 510 28.50 -4.79 15.73
CA LEU A 510 27.06 -5.03 15.65
C LEU A 510 26.80 -6.56 15.68
N PRO A 511 27.16 -7.24 16.78
CA PRO A 511 27.12 -8.70 16.86
C PRO A 511 25.73 -9.25 16.56
N HIS A 512 24.67 -8.65 17.13
CA HIS A 512 23.32 -9.18 17.05
C HIS A 512 22.70 -8.94 15.68
N LEU A 513 22.96 -7.80 15.04
CA LEU A 513 22.52 -7.56 13.67
C LEU A 513 23.20 -8.49 12.67
N ARG A 514 24.50 -8.75 12.83
CA ARG A 514 25.23 -9.71 11.97
C ARG A 514 24.66 -11.11 12.10
N MET A 515 24.33 -11.53 13.33
CA MET A 515 23.65 -12.80 13.59
C MET A 515 22.28 -12.87 12.90
N CYS A 516 21.46 -11.83 13.04
CA CYS A 516 20.13 -11.78 12.43
C CYS A 516 20.21 -11.75 10.89
N ALA A 517 21.22 -11.09 10.31
CA ALA A 517 21.46 -11.08 8.87
C ALA A 517 21.91 -12.46 8.34
N GLU A 518 22.71 -13.19 9.12
CA GLU A 518 23.21 -14.53 8.74
C GLU A 518 22.16 -15.63 8.90
N ALA A 519 21.21 -15.48 9.84
CA ALA A 519 20.27 -16.53 10.21
C ALA A 519 19.49 -17.17 9.04
N PRO A 520 18.92 -16.42 8.08
CA PRO A 520 18.25 -17.02 6.93
C PRO A 520 19.20 -17.88 6.09
N GLY A 521 20.43 -17.42 5.87
CA GLY A 521 21.47 -18.15 5.13
C GLY A 521 21.98 -19.39 5.89
N ALA A 522 22.02 -19.33 7.22
CA ALA A 522 22.37 -20.48 8.05
C ALA A 522 21.28 -21.57 7.97
N ARG A 523 20.00 -21.20 8.05
CA ARG A 523 18.88 -22.16 7.96
C ARG A 523 18.76 -22.83 6.59
N THR A 524 19.14 -22.15 5.50
CA THR A 524 19.13 -22.77 4.17
C THR A 524 20.29 -23.76 3.94
N ARG A 525 21.41 -23.59 4.66
CA ARG A 525 22.59 -24.45 4.55
C ARG A 525 22.63 -25.60 5.56
N GLY A 526 22.16 -25.33 6.78
CA GLY A 526 22.26 -26.27 7.90
C GLY A 526 21.25 -27.40 7.82
N SER A 527 21.69 -28.59 8.23
CA SER A 527 20.82 -29.78 8.30
C SER A 527 20.25 -30.02 9.71
N ASP A 528 20.86 -29.43 10.72
CA ASP A 528 20.54 -29.53 12.15
C ASP A 528 20.55 -28.14 12.80
N ARG A 529 19.69 -27.94 13.81
CA ARG A 529 19.57 -26.73 14.63
C ARG A 529 20.87 -26.36 15.35
N VAL A 530 21.68 -27.32 15.81
CA VAL A 530 22.97 -27.03 16.46
C VAL A 530 23.99 -26.47 15.47
N GLU A 531 24.03 -26.98 14.24
CA GLU A 531 24.87 -26.46 13.15
C GLU A 531 24.48 -25.00 12.78
N ILE A 532 23.17 -24.72 12.74
CA ILE A 532 22.63 -23.38 12.50
C ILE A 532 23.07 -22.44 13.62
N LEU A 533 22.96 -22.86 14.89
CA LEU A 533 23.43 -22.09 16.05
C LEU A 533 24.90 -21.69 15.90
N HIS A 534 25.79 -22.65 15.63
CA HIS A 534 27.23 -22.37 15.51
C HIS A 534 27.53 -21.40 14.37
N THR A 535 26.81 -21.52 13.25
CA THR A 535 26.93 -20.61 12.11
C THR A 535 26.54 -19.18 12.49
N VAL A 536 25.40 -19.01 13.16
CA VAL A 536 24.92 -17.70 13.62
C VAL A 536 25.84 -17.11 14.68
N LEU A 537 26.29 -17.89 15.68
CA LEU A 537 27.24 -17.42 16.70
C LEU A 537 28.57 -16.97 16.08
N ARG A 538 29.05 -17.66 15.04
CA ARG A 538 30.28 -17.25 14.34
C ARG A 538 30.11 -15.89 13.65
N ALA A 539 28.92 -15.60 13.11
CA ALA A 539 28.64 -14.32 12.47
C ALA A 539 28.65 -13.13 13.43
N ALA A 540 28.39 -13.35 14.73
CA ALA A 540 28.54 -12.31 15.75
C ALA A 540 29.95 -11.72 15.78
N GLY A 541 30.98 -12.52 15.44
CA GLY A 541 32.39 -12.14 15.54
C GLY A 541 32.88 -11.97 16.98
N MET A 542 32.06 -12.34 17.97
CA MET A 542 32.37 -12.29 19.39
C MET A 542 32.03 -13.63 20.05
N SER A 543 32.83 -13.98 21.06
CA SER A 543 32.59 -15.19 21.83
C SER A 543 31.42 -14.99 22.81
N PRO A 544 30.56 -16.01 23.00
CA PRO A 544 29.57 -16.07 24.09
C PRO A 544 30.11 -15.77 25.49
N PHE A 545 31.42 -15.94 25.72
CA PHE A 545 32.06 -15.63 26.99
C PHE A 545 32.34 -14.13 27.16
N ALA A 546 32.59 -13.43 26.05
CA ALA A 546 32.88 -12.00 26.05
C ALA A 546 31.59 -11.15 25.96
N GLU A 547 30.61 -11.61 25.18
CA GLU A 547 29.28 -10.99 25.06
C GLU A 547 28.19 -12.05 25.23
N PRO A 548 27.72 -12.32 26.46
CA PRO A 548 26.75 -13.38 26.72
C PRO A 548 25.39 -13.19 26.01
N LEU A 549 24.97 -11.97 25.67
CA LEU A 549 23.69 -11.74 25.00
C LEU A 549 23.64 -12.31 23.57
N VAL A 550 24.80 -12.64 22.97
CA VAL A 550 24.80 -13.38 21.70
C VAL A 550 24.16 -14.75 21.87
N LEU A 551 24.26 -15.40 23.03
CA LEU A 551 23.56 -16.67 23.27
C LEU A 551 22.04 -16.48 23.23
N ARG A 552 21.53 -15.41 23.83
CA ARG A 552 20.09 -15.09 23.81
C ARG A 552 19.60 -14.90 22.38
N THR A 553 20.36 -14.14 21.60
CA THR A 553 20.05 -13.86 20.20
C THR A 553 20.07 -15.15 19.37
N ALA A 554 21.12 -15.97 19.53
CA ALA A 554 21.27 -17.23 18.78
C ALA A 554 20.14 -18.22 19.11
N VAL A 555 19.83 -18.40 20.40
CA VAL A 555 18.74 -19.28 20.84
C VAL A 555 17.40 -18.81 20.31
N GLY A 556 17.14 -17.50 20.34
CA GLY A 556 15.90 -16.93 19.78
C GLY A 556 15.80 -17.04 18.26
N LEU A 557 16.92 -16.99 17.52
CA LEU A 557 16.94 -17.19 16.06
C LEU A 557 16.76 -18.66 15.66
N VAL A 558 17.31 -19.61 16.43
CA VAL A 558 17.28 -21.03 16.06
C VAL A 558 15.98 -21.70 16.49
N TRP A 559 15.54 -21.49 17.73
CA TRP A 559 14.36 -22.16 18.27
C TRP A 559 13.12 -21.25 18.33
N GLY A 560 13.26 -19.91 18.22
CA GLY A 560 12.08 -19.03 18.26
C GLY A 560 11.31 -19.18 19.58
N GLU A 561 10.05 -19.59 19.51
CA GLU A 561 9.21 -19.95 20.67
C GLU A 561 9.28 -21.44 21.04
N ASP A 562 9.90 -22.28 20.20
CA ASP A 562 10.10 -23.70 20.50
C ASP A 562 11.15 -23.88 21.60
N THR A 563 11.04 -24.99 22.34
CA THR A 563 12.03 -25.43 23.32
C THR A 563 13.05 -26.35 22.64
N PRO A 564 14.37 -26.21 22.92
CA PRO A 564 15.36 -27.19 22.45
C PRO A 564 15.08 -28.59 23.02
N ALA A 565 15.48 -29.64 22.31
CA ALA A 565 15.47 -30.99 22.86
C ALA A 565 16.49 -31.12 24.01
N ALA A 566 16.33 -32.10 24.90
CA ALA A 566 17.23 -32.27 26.05
C ALA A 566 18.70 -32.47 25.62
N GLY A 567 18.96 -33.28 24.58
CA GLY A 567 20.30 -33.46 24.02
C GLY A 567 20.90 -32.18 23.40
N GLU A 568 20.08 -31.37 22.72
CA GLU A 568 20.50 -30.06 22.19
C GLU A 568 20.83 -29.08 23.34
N ALA A 569 19.96 -29.01 24.35
CA ALA A 569 20.14 -28.17 25.53
C ALA A 569 21.36 -28.57 26.37
N ARG A 570 21.66 -29.87 26.47
CA ARG A 570 22.86 -30.39 27.12
C ARG A 570 24.12 -30.02 26.34
N SER A 571 24.11 -30.18 25.02
CA SER A 571 25.22 -29.74 24.16
C SER A 571 25.48 -28.23 24.30
N LEU A 572 24.42 -27.42 24.26
CA LEU A 572 24.47 -25.97 24.50
C LEU A 572 25.14 -25.61 25.84
N LEU A 573 24.71 -26.26 26.92
CA LEU A 573 25.25 -26.01 28.27
C LEU A 573 26.70 -26.49 28.38
N GLY A 574 27.06 -27.60 27.74
CA GLY A 574 28.41 -28.18 27.77
C GLY A 574 29.44 -27.40 26.94
N GLU A 575 29.02 -26.78 25.83
CA GLU A 575 29.87 -25.95 24.97
C GLU A 575 30.05 -24.52 25.50
N THR A 576 29.22 -24.11 26.46
CA THR A 576 29.25 -22.77 27.05
C THR A 576 29.37 -22.85 28.57
N THR A 577 29.14 -21.75 29.29
CA THR A 577 29.22 -21.72 30.76
C THR A 577 27.86 -21.37 31.36
N SER A 578 27.60 -21.88 32.57
CA SER A 578 26.39 -21.54 33.33
C SER A 578 26.27 -20.02 33.55
N ASP A 579 27.38 -19.30 33.73
CA ASP A 579 27.37 -17.84 33.87
C ASP A 579 26.95 -17.10 32.59
N ALA A 580 27.34 -17.62 31.42
CA ALA A 580 26.91 -17.05 30.13
C ALA A 580 25.39 -17.26 29.95
N HIS A 581 24.87 -18.44 30.25
CA HIS A 581 23.43 -18.73 30.23
C HIS A 581 22.62 -17.92 31.26
N ARG A 582 23.19 -17.66 32.44
CA ARG A 582 22.57 -16.78 33.47
C ARG A 582 22.45 -15.35 32.94
N THR A 583 23.55 -14.80 32.42
CA THR A 583 23.59 -13.43 31.88
C THR A 583 22.70 -13.27 30.65
N ALA A 584 22.68 -14.29 29.77
CA ALA A 584 21.83 -14.32 28.58
C ALA A 584 20.34 -14.55 28.90
N GLY A 585 20.01 -15.02 30.11
CA GLY A 585 18.65 -15.41 30.49
C GLY A 585 18.13 -16.65 29.75
N THR A 586 19.01 -17.46 29.14
CA THR A 586 18.63 -18.65 28.37
C THR A 586 18.54 -19.93 29.22
N TRP A 587 18.98 -19.88 30.48
CA TRP A 587 18.92 -21.02 31.42
C TRP A 587 17.49 -21.55 31.63
N ALA A 588 16.48 -20.69 31.60
CA ALA A 588 15.08 -21.10 31.76
C ALA A 588 14.64 -22.04 30.62
N ARG A 589 15.09 -21.78 29.39
CA ARG A 589 14.82 -22.66 28.24
C ARG A 589 15.51 -24.01 28.36
N LEU A 590 16.66 -24.09 29.03
CA LEU A 590 17.33 -25.36 29.31
C LEU A 590 16.56 -26.16 30.37
N VAL A 591 16.00 -25.50 31.37
CA VAL A 591 15.10 -26.12 32.36
C VAL A 591 13.84 -26.65 31.69
N ASP A 592 13.21 -25.84 30.83
CA ASP A 592 12.02 -26.26 30.08
C ASP A 592 12.33 -27.47 29.20
N ALA A 593 13.52 -27.51 28.56
CA ALA A 593 13.97 -28.65 27.76
C ALA A 593 14.09 -29.94 28.58
N ALA A 594 14.64 -29.87 29.79
CA ALA A 594 14.75 -31.03 30.68
C ALA A 594 13.37 -31.53 31.14
N LEU A 595 12.46 -30.62 31.49
CA LEU A 595 11.15 -30.97 32.03
C LEU A 595 10.12 -31.40 30.97
N ALA A 596 10.26 -30.91 29.73
CA ALA A 596 9.40 -31.26 28.61
C ALA A 596 9.86 -32.54 27.87
N ALA A 597 11.01 -33.11 28.24
CA ALA A 597 11.57 -34.27 27.56
C ALA A 597 10.70 -35.54 27.75
N PRO A 598 10.42 -36.29 26.67
CA PRO A 598 9.58 -37.49 26.72
C PRO A 598 10.22 -38.58 27.59
N SER A 599 9.38 -39.43 28.19
CA SER A 599 9.83 -40.55 29.02
C SER A 599 10.81 -41.45 28.27
N GLY A 600 11.98 -41.74 28.86
CA GLY A 600 13.03 -42.57 28.24
C GLY A 600 14.12 -41.79 27.50
N ASP A 601 13.98 -40.47 27.35
CA ASP A 601 15.11 -39.61 26.98
C ASP A 601 16.18 -39.65 28.10
N GLU A 602 17.37 -40.15 27.78
CA GLU A 602 18.48 -40.25 28.73
C GLU A 602 19.16 -38.89 28.95
N ASP A 603 19.17 -38.02 27.95
CA ASP A 603 19.79 -36.71 28.04
C ASP A 603 19.02 -35.78 28.98
N ALA A 604 17.71 -35.99 29.17
CA ALA A 604 16.91 -35.23 30.12
C ALA A 604 17.42 -35.34 31.57
N ALA A 605 17.79 -36.56 31.97
CA ALA A 605 18.24 -36.85 33.33
C ALA A 605 19.67 -36.31 33.57
N GLU A 606 20.54 -36.43 32.57
CA GLU A 606 21.89 -35.85 32.59
C GLU A 606 21.85 -34.31 32.57
N LEU A 607 21.00 -33.71 31.73
CA LEU A 607 20.79 -32.27 31.70
C LEU A 607 20.26 -31.75 33.05
N ALA A 608 19.32 -32.45 33.68
CA ALA A 608 18.81 -32.06 35.00
C ALA A 608 19.92 -32.04 36.06
N HIS A 609 20.83 -33.01 36.02
CA HIS A 609 22.01 -33.05 36.89
C HIS A 609 22.90 -31.81 36.68
N ASP A 610 23.23 -31.51 35.42
CA ASP A 610 24.06 -30.36 35.06
C ASP A 610 23.40 -29.02 35.46
N LEU A 611 22.07 -28.91 35.31
CA LEU A 611 21.29 -27.73 35.69
C LEU A 611 21.26 -27.50 37.20
N LEU A 612 21.06 -28.56 38.00
CA LEU A 612 21.07 -28.47 39.47
C LEU A 612 22.43 -27.99 40.01
N ARG A 613 23.52 -28.39 39.34
CA ARG A 613 24.89 -27.96 39.67
C ARG A 613 25.20 -26.54 39.18
N GLY A 614 24.76 -26.20 37.97
CA GLY A 614 25.07 -24.94 37.31
C GLY A 614 24.23 -23.75 37.78
N PHE A 615 22.99 -23.99 38.21
CA PHE A 615 22.01 -22.94 38.54
C PHE A 615 21.40 -23.08 39.95
N PRO A 616 22.23 -23.13 41.01
CA PRO A 616 21.76 -23.42 42.36
C PRO A 616 20.97 -22.27 43.00
N GLN A 617 20.94 -21.06 42.43
CA GLN A 617 20.20 -19.92 43.01
C GLN A 617 18.99 -19.52 42.17
N GLU A 618 19.02 -19.79 40.87
CA GLU A 618 18.00 -19.39 39.90
C GLU A 618 16.78 -20.31 39.94
N ILE A 619 17.02 -21.60 40.20
CA ILE A 619 15.97 -22.62 40.17
C ILE A 619 15.20 -22.59 41.48
N GLY A 620 13.92 -22.17 41.40
CA GLY A 620 12.97 -22.16 42.50
C GLY A 620 12.67 -23.55 43.06
N ALA A 621 12.13 -23.61 44.29
CA ALA A 621 11.97 -24.85 45.06
C ALA A 621 11.16 -25.95 44.33
N ARG A 622 10.05 -25.59 43.68
CA ARG A 622 9.19 -26.54 42.94
C ARG A 622 9.92 -27.15 41.75
N VAL A 623 10.45 -26.30 40.87
CA VAL A 623 11.20 -26.70 39.66
C VAL A 623 12.43 -27.53 40.05
N ARG A 624 13.11 -27.15 41.13
CA ARG A 624 14.23 -27.92 41.68
C ARG A 624 13.80 -29.34 42.05
N ALA A 625 12.66 -29.50 42.72
CA ALA A 625 12.15 -30.82 43.07
C ALA A 625 11.84 -31.67 41.81
N CYS A 626 11.30 -31.06 40.74
CA CYS A 626 11.12 -31.74 39.45
C CYS A 626 12.45 -32.17 38.81
N LEU A 627 13.47 -31.31 38.81
CA LEU A 627 14.80 -31.66 38.30
C LEU A 627 15.48 -32.73 39.16
N MET A 628 15.26 -32.71 40.49
CA MET A 628 15.74 -33.76 41.39
C MET A 628 15.06 -35.10 41.17
N LEU A 629 13.81 -35.13 40.68
CA LEU A 629 13.16 -36.37 40.23
C LEU A 629 13.87 -36.96 39.01
N LEU A 630 14.27 -36.11 38.05
CA LEU A 630 15.04 -36.53 36.87
C LEU A 630 16.45 -37.00 37.25
N ASP A 631 17.15 -36.27 38.12
CA ASP A 631 18.47 -36.68 38.64
C ASP A 631 18.38 -37.97 39.46
N PHE A 632 17.29 -38.19 40.19
CA PHE A 632 17.03 -39.46 40.86
C PHE A 632 16.80 -40.61 39.86
N ALA A 633 16.11 -40.36 38.75
CA ALA A 633 15.96 -41.34 37.67
C ALA A 633 17.34 -41.71 37.07
N ARG A 634 18.24 -40.73 36.91
CA ARG A 634 19.64 -40.93 36.49
C ARG A 634 20.38 -41.86 37.45
N ASP A 635 20.35 -41.54 38.75
CA ASP A 635 21.03 -42.33 39.79
C ASP A 635 20.51 -43.78 39.86
N LEU A 636 19.20 -43.99 39.65
CA LEU A 636 18.60 -45.32 39.60
C LEU A 636 19.08 -46.13 38.39
N ARG A 637 19.15 -45.51 37.20
CA ARG A 637 19.67 -46.16 35.98
C ARG A 637 21.16 -46.46 36.08
N ALA A 638 21.94 -45.56 36.66
CA ALA A 638 23.37 -45.72 36.89
C ALA A 638 23.70 -46.71 38.03
N GLY A 639 22.71 -47.09 38.85
CA GLY A 639 22.91 -47.95 40.02
C GLY A 639 23.62 -47.27 41.19
N THR A 640 23.65 -45.95 41.22
CA THR A 640 24.31 -45.11 42.25
C THR A 640 23.33 -44.54 43.27
N ALA A 641 22.02 -44.77 43.11
CA ALA A 641 20.99 -44.29 44.02
C ALA A 641 21.16 -44.83 45.45
N GLU A 642 21.21 -43.94 46.43
CA GLU A 642 21.17 -44.28 47.86
C GLU A 642 19.86 -45.00 48.24
N ALA A 643 19.90 -45.83 49.28
CA ALA A 643 18.74 -46.57 49.77
C ALA A 643 17.58 -45.65 50.21
N GLY A 644 16.35 -46.18 50.19
CA GLY A 644 15.11 -45.46 50.51
C GLY A 644 14.41 -44.89 49.27
N TRP A 645 14.36 -45.64 48.17
CA TRP A 645 13.92 -45.17 46.86
C TRP A 645 12.47 -44.67 46.86
N ALA A 646 11.56 -45.46 47.44
CA ALA A 646 10.13 -45.11 47.48
C ALA A 646 9.86 -43.85 48.32
N ASP A 647 10.53 -43.69 49.47
CA ASP A 647 10.33 -42.53 50.34
C ASP A 647 10.96 -41.25 49.74
N ARG A 648 12.12 -41.38 49.09
CA ARG A 648 12.75 -40.30 48.33
C ARG A 648 11.86 -39.83 47.18
N ALA A 649 11.31 -40.75 46.39
CA ALA A 649 10.40 -40.42 45.28
C ALA A 649 9.16 -39.66 45.77
N ARG A 650 8.51 -40.11 46.86
CA ARG A 650 7.36 -39.42 47.48
C ARG A 650 7.72 -38.04 48.02
N THR A 651 8.86 -37.93 48.71
CA THR A 651 9.33 -36.66 49.27
C THR A 651 9.57 -35.65 48.15
N LEU A 652 10.23 -36.07 47.06
CA LEU A 652 10.46 -35.21 45.90
C LEU A 652 9.15 -34.83 45.20
N ARG A 653 8.21 -35.77 45.01
CA ARG A 653 6.87 -35.45 44.47
C ARG A 653 6.17 -34.39 45.32
N SER A 654 6.12 -34.56 46.64
CA SER A 654 5.44 -33.61 47.54
C SER A 654 6.02 -32.20 47.47
N ARG A 655 7.32 -32.06 47.22
CA ARG A 655 7.99 -30.77 47.05
C ARG A 655 7.80 -30.17 45.65
N ALA A 656 7.44 -31.01 44.67
CA ALA A 656 7.21 -30.62 43.29
C ALA A 656 5.74 -30.21 43.02
N GLU A 657 4.81 -30.38 43.97
CA GLU A 657 3.37 -30.18 43.73
C GLU A 657 2.99 -28.74 43.27
N PRO A 658 2.17 -28.59 42.21
CA PRO A 658 1.76 -29.65 41.26
C PRO A 658 2.97 -30.10 40.42
N ALA A 659 3.24 -31.40 40.46
CA ALA A 659 4.43 -31.98 39.84
C ALA A 659 4.27 -32.07 38.31
N GLU A 660 5.36 -31.87 37.58
CA GLU A 660 5.37 -32.05 36.12
C GLU A 660 5.17 -33.53 35.78
N PRO A 661 4.14 -33.90 34.99
CA PRO A 661 3.81 -35.31 34.73
C PRO A 661 4.97 -36.11 34.14
N LEU A 662 5.72 -35.53 33.19
CA LEU A 662 6.86 -36.18 32.55
C LEU A 662 7.99 -36.45 33.54
N ALA A 663 8.28 -35.53 34.47
CA ALA A 663 9.31 -35.73 35.48
C ALA A 663 8.95 -36.90 36.43
N LEU A 664 7.67 -37.05 36.77
CA LEU A 664 7.18 -38.20 37.53
C LEU A 664 7.26 -39.50 36.73
N GLU A 665 6.87 -39.48 35.46
CA GLU A 665 6.97 -40.65 34.57
C GLU A 665 8.41 -41.16 34.44
N HIS A 666 9.39 -40.25 34.30
CA HIS A 666 10.82 -40.60 34.27
C HIS A 666 11.28 -41.24 35.58
N ALA A 667 10.97 -40.63 36.73
CA ALA A 667 11.40 -41.10 38.03
C ALA A 667 10.73 -42.42 38.44
N PHE A 668 9.41 -42.50 38.29
CA PHE A 668 8.65 -43.70 38.64
C PHE A 668 8.92 -44.84 37.65
N GLY A 669 9.11 -44.52 36.36
CA GLY A 669 9.54 -45.48 35.35
C GLY A 669 10.90 -46.09 35.68
N ALA A 670 11.91 -45.26 35.96
CA ALA A 670 13.25 -45.75 36.31
C ALA A 670 13.26 -46.58 37.61
N LEU A 671 12.48 -46.16 38.61
CA LEU A 671 12.32 -46.91 39.86
C LEU A 671 11.65 -48.26 39.60
N ALA A 672 10.55 -48.27 38.85
CA ALA A 672 9.85 -49.48 38.47
C ALA A 672 10.74 -50.47 37.70
N GLU A 673 11.49 -49.98 36.71
CA GLU A 673 12.43 -50.77 35.93
C GLU A 673 13.54 -51.36 36.82
N ARG A 674 14.07 -50.59 37.78
CA ARG A 674 15.07 -51.10 38.73
C ARG A 674 14.49 -52.15 39.69
N LEU A 675 13.25 -51.99 40.14
CA LEU A 675 12.51 -52.98 40.95
C LEU A 675 12.04 -54.19 40.13
N LEU A 676 12.08 -54.14 38.81
CA LEU A 676 11.80 -55.27 37.93
C LEU A 676 13.08 -55.95 37.44
N ALA A 677 14.24 -55.31 37.53
CA ALA A 677 15.51 -55.91 37.12
C ALA A 677 15.87 -57.17 37.97
N PRO A 678 16.56 -58.16 37.38
CA PRO A 678 17.12 -59.29 38.13
C PRO A 678 18.06 -58.80 39.25
N GLY A 679 18.06 -59.48 40.40
CA GLY A 679 18.92 -59.10 41.53
C GLY A 679 18.50 -57.81 42.26
N ARG A 680 17.22 -57.45 42.17
CA ARG A 680 16.62 -56.30 42.88
C ARG A 680 16.81 -56.37 44.41
N PRO A 681 17.07 -55.23 45.09
CA PRO A 681 17.17 -55.20 46.55
C PRO A 681 15.81 -55.50 47.22
N GLY A 682 15.76 -56.54 48.05
CA GLY A 682 14.53 -56.98 48.72
C GLY A 682 13.93 -55.91 49.67
N ASP A 683 14.77 -55.15 50.36
CA ASP A 683 14.34 -54.10 51.28
C ASP A 683 13.67 -52.92 50.55
N GLU A 684 14.17 -52.53 49.37
CA GLU A 684 13.56 -51.49 48.53
C GLU A 684 12.21 -51.94 47.97
N LEU A 685 12.11 -53.20 47.56
CA LEU A 685 10.86 -53.79 47.11
C LEU A 685 9.83 -53.83 48.25
N TYR A 686 10.25 -54.22 49.47
CA TYR A 686 9.39 -54.18 50.64
C TYR A 686 8.89 -52.76 50.93
N ALA A 687 9.77 -51.76 50.90
CA ALA A 687 9.42 -50.36 51.12
C ALA A 687 8.46 -49.82 50.03
N PHE A 688 8.69 -50.18 48.76
CA PHE A 688 7.80 -49.84 47.65
C PHE A 688 6.40 -50.44 47.83
N VAL A 689 6.30 -51.74 48.13
CA VAL A 689 5.01 -52.44 48.30
C VAL A 689 4.18 -51.82 49.43
N HIS A 690 4.83 -51.36 50.50
CA HIS A 690 4.17 -50.73 51.65
C HIS A 690 4.10 -49.19 51.56
N SER A 691 4.50 -48.59 50.43
CA SER A 691 4.54 -47.12 50.26
C SER A 691 3.16 -46.48 50.23
N GLY A 692 2.12 -47.25 49.84
CA GLY A 692 0.75 -46.78 49.67
C GLY A 692 0.54 -45.81 48.50
N ASP A 693 1.51 -45.72 47.58
CA ASP A 693 1.50 -44.76 46.48
C ASP A 693 0.87 -45.35 45.21
N GLU A 694 -0.37 -44.93 44.90
CA GLU A 694 -1.14 -45.47 43.77
C GLU A 694 -0.44 -45.27 42.42
N GLU A 695 0.10 -44.07 42.17
CA GLU A 695 0.77 -43.73 40.91
C GLU A 695 2.06 -44.52 40.72
N LEU A 696 2.86 -44.67 41.78
CA LEU A 696 4.10 -45.46 41.73
C LEU A 696 3.81 -46.95 41.51
N ILE A 697 2.77 -47.49 42.17
CA ILE A 697 2.32 -48.88 41.99
C ILE A 697 1.77 -49.09 40.57
N ALA A 698 1.05 -48.11 40.03
CA ALA A 698 0.55 -48.15 38.66
C ALA A 698 1.71 -48.13 37.64
N ALA A 699 2.73 -47.29 37.86
CA ALA A 699 3.94 -47.24 37.03
C ALA A 699 4.69 -48.58 37.02
N TYR A 700 4.82 -49.24 38.18
CA TYR A 700 5.37 -50.60 38.28
C TYR A 700 4.55 -51.61 37.48
N GLY A 701 3.22 -51.57 37.62
CA GLY A 701 2.31 -52.43 36.86
C GLY A 701 2.41 -52.21 35.35
N GLY A 702 2.58 -50.96 34.91
CA GLY A 702 2.79 -50.59 33.52
C GLY A 702 4.12 -51.11 32.98
N ALA A 703 5.22 -50.87 33.72
CA ALA A 703 6.57 -51.31 33.36
C ALA A 703 6.66 -52.84 33.25
N ALA A 704 6.02 -53.58 34.15
CA ALA A 704 6.00 -55.05 34.14
C ALA A 704 5.31 -55.65 32.90
N ARG A 705 4.47 -54.88 32.20
CA ARG A 705 3.81 -55.28 30.95
C ARG A 705 4.61 -54.92 29.69
N ARG A 706 5.73 -54.21 29.83
CA ARG A 706 6.57 -53.82 28.68
C ARG A 706 7.39 -55.01 28.17
N GLU A 707 7.73 -54.96 26.89
CA GLU A 707 8.44 -56.04 26.20
C GLU A 707 9.78 -56.45 26.85
N PRO A 708 10.61 -55.55 27.44
CA PRO A 708 11.84 -55.97 28.11
C PRO A 708 11.61 -56.97 29.25
N VAL A 709 10.56 -56.76 30.05
CA VAL A 709 10.20 -57.66 31.16
C VAL A 709 9.60 -58.96 30.61
N LEU A 710 8.74 -58.87 29.60
CA LEU A 710 8.17 -60.06 28.95
C LEU A 710 9.25 -60.92 28.29
N ALA A 711 10.26 -60.32 27.68
CA ALA A 711 11.41 -61.01 27.10
C ALA A 711 12.21 -61.76 28.19
N LEU A 712 12.48 -61.12 29.33
CA LEU A 712 13.13 -61.77 30.47
C LEU A 712 12.30 -62.94 31.02
N LEU A 713 10.98 -62.75 31.20
CA LEU A 713 10.08 -63.82 31.67
C LEU A 713 10.02 -65.01 30.70
N ARG A 714 10.20 -64.80 29.39
CA ARG A 714 10.25 -65.88 28.39
C ARG A 714 11.61 -66.56 28.33
N ALA A 715 12.69 -65.85 28.64
CA ALA A 715 14.06 -66.32 28.45
C ALA A 715 14.69 -66.94 29.71
N ASP A 716 14.28 -66.52 30.91
CA ASP A 716 14.92 -66.92 32.17
C ASP A 716 13.92 -67.54 33.17
N PRO A 717 13.92 -68.88 33.35
CA PRO A 717 13.10 -69.57 34.33
C PRO A 717 13.31 -69.13 35.79
N ALA A 718 14.51 -68.66 36.16
CA ALA A 718 14.78 -68.16 37.51
C ALA A 718 14.10 -66.81 37.74
N TYR A 719 14.11 -65.94 36.74
CA TYR A 719 13.39 -64.66 36.79
C TYR A 719 11.86 -64.83 36.90
N VAL A 720 11.29 -65.86 36.26
CA VAL A 720 9.87 -66.23 36.43
C VAL A 720 9.57 -66.64 37.88
N ALA A 721 10.44 -67.45 38.49
CA ALA A 721 10.30 -67.88 39.87
C ALA A 721 10.38 -66.71 40.85
N ASP A 722 11.35 -65.81 40.67
CA ASP A 722 11.51 -64.58 41.45
C ASP A 722 10.28 -63.67 41.34
N CYS A 723 9.81 -63.38 40.12
CA CYS A 723 8.58 -62.59 39.91
C CYS A 723 7.34 -63.23 40.54
N PHE A 724 7.19 -64.56 40.48
CA PHE A 724 6.11 -65.26 41.18
C PHE A 724 6.21 -65.06 42.69
N ALA A 725 7.39 -65.26 43.27
CA ALA A 725 7.62 -65.11 44.70
C ALA A 725 7.30 -63.68 45.16
N VAL A 726 7.78 -62.68 44.44
CA VAL A 726 7.56 -61.25 44.71
C VAL A 726 6.08 -60.85 44.60
N TRP A 727 5.40 -61.19 43.51
CA TRP A 727 4.00 -60.78 43.32
C TRP A 727 3.03 -61.56 44.21
N ASN A 728 3.39 -62.77 44.63
CA ASN A 728 2.62 -63.54 45.58
C ASN A 728 2.89 -63.12 47.05
N ALA A 729 4.03 -62.48 47.32
CA ALA A 729 4.36 -61.92 48.62
C ALA A 729 3.41 -60.76 49.01
N HIS A 730 3.31 -60.53 50.32
CA HIS A 730 2.57 -59.41 50.94
C HIS A 730 1.13 -59.19 50.44
N PRO A 731 0.22 -60.17 50.60
CA PRO A 731 -1.15 -60.09 50.10
C PRO A 731 -2.05 -59.04 50.73
N HIS A 732 -1.59 -58.39 51.79
CA HIS A 732 -2.36 -57.42 52.56
C HIS A 732 -1.69 -56.03 52.61
N ALA A 733 -0.71 -55.76 51.75
CA ALA A 733 0.01 -54.47 51.72
C ALA A 733 -0.78 -53.31 51.09
N GLY A 734 -2.12 -53.35 51.15
CA GLY A 734 -3.01 -52.31 50.64
C GLY A 734 -3.78 -52.67 49.37
N PRO A 735 -4.85 -51.91 49.05
CA PRO A 735 -5.77 -52.23 47.95
C PRO A 735 -5.12 -52.10 46.56
N ASP A 736 -4.26 -51.11 46.35
CA ASP A 736 -3.66 -50.86 45.03
C ASP A 736 -2.58 -51.88 44.68
N TRP A 737 -1.70 -52.25 45.64
CA TRP A 737 -0.79 -53.37 45.46
C TRP A 737 -1.53 -54.68 45.22
N THR A 738 -2.59 -54.95 45.99
CA THR A 738 -3.40 -56.16 45.80
C THR A 738 -4.01 -56.23 44.41
N ARG A 739 -4.52 -55.11 43.88
CA ARG A 739 -5.06 -55.02 42.52
C ARG A 739 -3.96 -55.27 41.47
N THR A 740 -2.83 -54.56 41.59
CA THR A 740 -1.72 -54.65 40.64
C THR A 740 -1.09 -56.04 40.63
N ARG A 741 -0.76 -56.61 41.79
CA ARG A 741 -0.14 -57.95 41.87
C ARG A 741 -1.06 -59.04 41.32
N THR A 742 -2.37 -58.97 41.57
CA THR A 742 -3.33 -59.93 41.03
C THR A 742 -3.39 -59.83 39.52
N ALA A 743 -3.42 -58.62 38.96
CA ALA A 743 -3.37 -58.42 37.51
C ALA A 743 -2.03 -58.90 36.91
N LEU A 744 -0.89 -58.65 37.57
CA LEU A 744 0.42 -59.14 37.08
C LEU A 744 0.52 -60.67 37.11
N LEU A 745 0.03 -61.33 38.16
CA LEU A 745 -0.03 -62.80 38.18
C LEU A 745 -0.93 -63.32 37.04
N GLU A 746 -2.15 -62.81 36.93
CA GLU A 746 -3.16 -63.36 36.01
C GLU A 746 -2.94 -63.00 34.54
N GLU A 747 -2.53 -61.76 34.25
CA GLU A 747 -2.46 -61.20 32.90
C GLU A 747 -1.04 -61.18 32.34
N VAL A 748 0.00 -61.23 33.18
CA VAL A 748 1.41 -61.20 32.74
C VAL A 748 2.08 -62.55 32.95
N LEU A 749 2.14 -63.04 34.20
CA LEU A 749 2.91 -64.23 34.53
C LEU A 749 2.26 -65.52 34.01
N ARG A 750 0.96 -65.69 34.23
CA ARG A 750 0.23 -66.91 33.86
C ARG A 750 0.27 -67.18 32.35
N PRO A 751 0.08 -66.19 31.45
CA PRO A 751 0.24 -66.42 30.02
C PRO A 751 1.64 -66.86 29.63
N VAL A 752 2.69 -66.27 30.23
CA VAL A 752 4.08 -66.67 29.97
C VAL A 752 4.34 -68.10 30.43
N VAL A 753 4.00 -68.44 31.67
CA VAL A 753 4.18 -69.79 32.24
C VAL A 753 3.43 -70.86 31.44
N ARG A 754 2.25 -70.54 30.90
CA ARG A 754 1.48 -71.46 30.05
C ARG A 754 2.06 -71.67 28.65
N ALA A 755 2.90 -70.76 28.18
CA ALA A 755 3.57 -70.85 26.90
C ALA A 755 4.92 -71.61 26.98
N LEU A 756 5.44 -71.83 28.19
CA LEU A 756 6.69 -72.58 28.42
C LEU A 756 6.55 -74.05 28.05
N SER A 757 7.64 -74.64 27.56
CA SER A 757 7.76 -76.09 27.39
C SER A 757 7.78 -76.83 28.73
N PRO A 758 7.52 -78.15 28.76
CA PRO A 758 7.59 -78.94 30.00
C PRO A 758 8.94 -78.89 30.70
N GLU A 759 10.04 -78.79 29.95
CA GLU A 759 11.41 -78.69 30.49
C GLU A 759 11.66 -77.32 31.14
N GLU A 760 11.23 -76.24 30.49
CA GLU A 760 11.32 -74.88 31.05
C GLU A 760 10.42 -74.72 32.28
N LEU A 761 9.21 -75.29 32.28
CA LEU A 761 8.33 -75.28 33.44
C LEU A 761 8.93 -76.03 34.63
N ALA A 762 9.58 -77.17 34.40
CA ALA A 762 10.31 -77.89 35.45
C ALA A 762 11.51 -77.07 35.99
N ALA A 763 12.19 -76.31 35.11
CA ALA A 763 13.25 -75.39 35.52
C ALA A 763 12.71 -74.23 36.40
N VAL A 764 11.52 -73.68 36.10
CA VAL A 764 10.83 -72.70 36.95
C VAL A 764 10.48 -73.32 38.30
N GLU A 765 9.87 -74.51 38.34
CA GLU A 765 9.55 -75.19 39.60
C GLU A 765 10.80 -75.44 40.45
N GLY A 766 11.89 -75.88 39.83
CA GLY A 766 13.17 -76.06 40.51
C GLY A 766 13.79 -74.75 41.00
N ALA A 767 13.56 -73.62 40.32
CA ALA A 767 13.98 -72.30 40.79
C ALA A 767 13.13 -71.82 41.98
N VAL A 768 11.80 -71.97 41.92
CA VAL A 768 10.88 -71.65 43.04
C VAL A 768 11.22 -72.46 44.29
N GLU A 769 11.60 -73.74 44.14
CA GLU A 769 12.01 -74.60 45.26
C GLU A 769 13.35 -74.17 45.87
N ARG A 770 14.31 -73.74 45.03
CA ARG A 770 15.63 -73.28 45.47
C ARG A 770 15.59 -71.93 46.19
N GLU A 771 14.74 -71.02 45.73
CA GLU A 771 14.66 -69.63 46.24
C GLU A 771 13.60 -69.46 47.34
N GLY A 772 12.64 -70.38 47.43
CA GLY A 772 11.51 -70.33 48.36
C GLY A 772 11.48 -71.44 49.40
N SER A 773 10.34 -71.56 50.07
CA SER A 773 10.05 -72.72 50.94
C SER A 773 9.20 -73.74 50.18
N SER A 774 9.11 -74.99 50.65
CA SER A 774 8.22 -76.01 50.05
C SER A 774 6.76 -75.53 49.92
N ARG A 775 6.32 -74.60 50.78
CA ARG A 775 5.00 -73.95 50.69
C ARG A 775 4.86 -73.01 49.50
N THR A 776 5.93 -72.34 49.09
CA THR A 776 5.94 -71.45 47.92
C THR A 776 5.80 -72.26 46.62
N LEU A 777 6.47 -73.42 46.55
CA LEU A 777 6.33 -74.36 45.42
C LEU A 777 4.90 -74.93 45.33
N GLU A 778 4.30 -75.29 46.47
CA GLU A 778 2.90 -75.73 46.51
C GLU A 778 1.94 -74.62 46.07
N ALA A 779 2.18 -73.37 46.47
CA ALA A 779 1.40 -72.21 46.04
C ALA A 779 1.54 -71.95 44.53
N PHE A 780 2.75 -72.07 43.97
CA PHE A 780 3.00 -71.97 42.52
C PHE A 780 2.21 -73.03 41.75
N ARG A 781 2.32 -74.30 42.17
CA ARG A 781 1.56 -75.41 41.57
C ARG A 781 0.06 -75.21 41.69
N ALA A 782 -0.43 -74.72 42.84
CA ALA A 782 -1.85 -74.46 43.04
C ALA A 782 -2.37 -73.33 42.15
N TRP A 783 -1.61 -72.25 42.01
CA TRP A 783 -1.94 -71.10 41.16
C TRP A 783 -1.88 -71.43 39.66
N ASN A 784 -0.97 -72.30 39.22
CA ASN A 784 -0.83 -72.70 37.81
C ASN A 784 -1.85 -73.76 37.36
N ARG A 785 -2.58 -74.41 38.29
CA ARG A 785 -3.59 -75.42 37.94
C ARG A 785 -4.72 -74.78 37.10
N PRO A 786 -5.18 -75.46 36.02
CA PRO A 786 -6.33 -74.99 35.25
C PRO A 786 -7.57 -74.97 36.15
N SER A 787 -8.20 -73.80 36.26
CA SER A 787 -9.47 -73.60 36.95
C SER A 787 -10.59 -74.44 36.29
N ARG A 788 -10.98 -75.54 36.93
CA ARG A 788 -12.03 -76.48 36.46
C ARG A 788 -13.47 -75.93 36.53
N SER A 789 -13.72 -74.62 36.52
CA SER A 789 -15.04 -74.04 36.80
C SER A 789 -15.71 -73.22 35.68
N LEU A 790 -15.13 -73.09 34.48
CA LEU A 790 -15.76 -72.34 33.37
C LEU A 790 -16.33 -73.20 32.22
N GLY A 791 -16.49 -74.51 32.44
CA GLY A 791 -17.08 -75.44 31.46
C GLY A 791 -18.59 -75.70 31.59
N ARG A 792 -19.28 -75.22 32.65
CA ARG A 792 -20.70 -75.60 32.91
C ARG A 792 -21.71 -74.47 33.07
N LEU A 793 -21.32 -73.19 33.05
CA LEU A 793 -22.28 -72.06 33.09
C LEU A 793 -22.58 -71.43 31.73
N GLY A 794 -21.70 -71.60 30.72
CA GLY A 794 -21.91 -71.07 29.36
C GLY A 794 -22.97 -71.79 28.50
N ARG A 795 -23.47 -72.96 28.92
CA ARG A 795 -24.49 -73.74 28.18
C ARG A 795 -25.94 -73.52 28.63
N ARG A 796 -26.21 -72.63 29.60
CA ARG A 796 -27.59 -72.33 30.05
C ARG A 796 -28.09 -70.92 29.74
N ILE A 797 -27.28 -70.05 29.12
CA ILE A 797 -27.71 -68.69 28.73
C ILE A 797 -27.88 -68.55 27.21
N ALA A 798 -27.28 -69.42 26.39
CA ALA A 798 -27.55 -69.52 24.95
C ALA A 798 -28.91 -70.19 24.59
N GLY A 799 -29.69 -70.62 25.59
CA GLY A 799 -31.00 -71.27 25.40
C GLY A 799 -32.22 -70.35 25.61
N ARG A 800 -32.04 -69.05 25.85
CA ARG A 800 -33.16 -68.13 26.16
C ARG A 800 -33.17 -66.81 25.38
N VAL A 801 -32.49 -66.75 24.23
CA VAL A 801 -32.76 -65.77 23.17
C VAL A 801 -32.77 -66.51 21.82
N ARG A 802 -33.80 -67.34 21.64
CA ARG A 802 -34.36 -67.72 20.34
C ARG A 802 -35.84 -68.08 20.52
N ARG A 803 -36.61 -67.04 20.87
CA ARG A 803 -37.84 -66.68 20.15
C ARG A 803 -37.63 -65.24 19.64
N ALA A 804 -36.92 -65.17 18.53
CA ALA A 804 -36.95 -64.22 17.42
C ALA A 804 -35.58 -64.33 16.74
#